data_AF-A0A1I4UQV4-F1
#
_entry.id   AF-A0A1I4UQV4-F1
#
_cell.length_a   1.000
_cell.length_b   1.000
_cell.length_c   1.000
_cell.angle_alpha   90.00
_cell.angle_beta   90.00
_cell.angle_gamma   90.00
#
_symmetry.space_group_name_H-M   'P 1'
#
loop_
_entity.id
_entity.type
_entity.pdbx_description
1 polymer ?
#
loop_
_entity_poly.entity_id
_entity_poly.type
_entity_poly.pdbx_seq_one_letter_code
_entity_poly.pdbx_strand_id
1 'polypeptide(L)'
;LTTGQVSSLSTAQVASLTTNQIGSSLSTDQVVALSSAQFAALSSNQFGALSTNNIAAIETADIVGLKTSIIASLKTAQWAALTTDQFTNLTTGQVAAITTANIASLTTDQVVSLRSDQAGALSSQQVAALSTNDIVALETADFAALRTAAIGGLSTNQAKALTTDQIVALTVAQAGALSSAQVGAFSTDSVAALETADLVALKTAAIAALSTGQLAAVTTSQIGTLLTAQIASLTTNQLSAGLTTDQVVALSSNQLNAMSTNQVSSLTTGAIAAIETADIVGLKTAAIGALRTAQVAALTTDQVTSLSTNQVAALTTAQLSSALSTDQAVAFTTAQAAALSSAQVAALSTNSVAALQTEDFAALKTSAIAGLSTNQVKALTTDQIVALATAQANALSSSQVAALSTDGVAALETADLVALKTAAINALNSAQVAALTTGQAASLSTAQVASLSTANLSAGLTTDQVVALNSAQLNALSTAQVNALSTGSVAAIETADLAVMKTASIATLRTAQVAALTTDQVVALSTAQIAALSTNALSAGLSTDQAVALGSAQVAVLSSAQVASLSTAAVAALNTEDVAALKTASFAGLTTSQVAALTTDQIVGLSTGQIVAFTTKQVQALTTSQLVAMETADFVALRTGAIAALSTTQIRSLTTDQIHAMTTSQVCSITSNQVPGLSTDQINALPSPLGTPIVLDLNGDGINTLALSAGVQFDLLATGNKGGTGWVGGGDGLLALDRNHDGLINDGGELFGSGTTLANGQKAGNGYQAMAELDSNGDGAISAADGAFADLRVWVDGNADGVSQAAELKSLNQLGITKLNLDGKQDASLNNGNIVGATSTFETSDGKTHAAADVWFAMDQAAKAAAAPSDLRGSVTGLVQAMSSFGGAGATEVAPSTSKLDVQGSKVGTSVAQLADVLKQFDANGKALGGGEQLSSSDDTLRLKALQSNGGHGFLAAPK
;
A
#
# COMPACT_ATOMS: atom_id res chain seq x y z
N LEU A 1 20.36 16.47 -135.78
CA LEU A 1 21.10 17.70 -135.42
C LEU A 1 22.48 17.29 -134.92
N THR A 2 23.56 17.97 -135.27
CA THR A 2 24.85 17.79 -134.59
C THR A 2 24.77 18.34 -133.16
N THR A 3 25.70 17.97 -132.26
CA THR A 3 25.76 18.50 -130.88
C THR A 3 25.78 20.03 -130.85
N GLY A 4 26.58 20.67 -131.71
CA GLY A 4 26.60 22.13 -131.85
C GLY A 4 25.26 22.71 -132.32
N GLN A 5 24.56 22.05 -133.24
CA GLN A 5 23.22 22.48 -133.66
C GLN A 5 22.19 22.37 -132.53
N VAL A 6 22.26 21.34 -131.68
CA VAL A 6 21.38 21.19 -130.51
C VAL A 6 21.61 22.30 -129.50
N SER A 7 22.87 22.65 -129.20
CA SER A 7 23.20 23.77 -128.29
C SER A 7 22.67 25.12 -128.76
N SER A 8 22.55 25.33 -130.08
CA SER A 8 22.08 26.58 -130.68
C SER A 8 20.55 26.74 -130.76
N LEU A 9 19.77 25.72 -130.37
CA LEU A 9 18.31 25.80 -130.39
C LEU A 9 17.82 26.86 -129.39
N SER A 10 16.90 27.72 -129.79
CA SER A 10 16.21 28.59 -128.83
C SER A 10 15.35 27.78 -127.88
N THR A 11 15.05 28.33 -126.69
CA THR A 11 14.14 27.69 -125.72
C THR A 11 12.77 27.36 -126.34
N ALA A 12 12.26 28.21 -127.24
CA ALA A 12 11.03 27.96 -127.98
C ALA A 12 11.15 26.78 -128.96
N GLN A 13 12.30 26.64 -129.63
CA GLN A 13 12.56 25.49 -130.51
C GLN A 13 12.66 24.19 -129.72
N VAL A 14 13.35 24.20 -128.58
CA VAL A 14 13.44 23.04 -127.66
C VAL A 14 12.05 22.67 -127.11
N ALA A 15 11.24 23.65 -126.71
CA ALA A 15 9.87 23.44 -126.26
C ALA A 15 8.94 22.85 -127.35
N SER A 16 9.26 23.03 -128.63
CA SER A 16 8.46 22.51 -129.75
C SER A 16 8.76 21.06 -130.15
N LEU A 17 9.83 20.45 -129.60
CA LEU A 17 10.21 19.06 -129.91
C LEU A 17 9.17 18.06 -129.40
N THR A 18 8.82 17.06 -130.18
CA THR A 18 7.93 15.99 -129.71
C THR A 18 8.63 15.07 -128.70
N THR A 19 7.86 14.38 -127.85
CA THR A 19 8.40 13.37 -126.92
C THR A 19 9.22 12.30 -127.61
N ASN A 20 8.83 11.90 -128.84
CA ASN A 20 9.58 10.97 -129.67
C ASN A 20 10.92 11.54 -130.14
N GLN A 21 10.95 12.80 -130.59
CA GLN A 21 12.19 13.47 -131.00
C GLN A 21 13.19 13.61 -129.84
N ILE A 22 12.70 13.70 -128.60
CA ILE A 22 13.53 13.77 -127.40
C ILE A 22 13.98 12.38 -126.96
N GLY A 23 13.05 11.43 -126.82
CA GLY A 23 13.31 10.13 -126.21
C GLY A 23 14.07 9.12 -127.07
N SER A 24 13.97 9.19 -128.40
CA SER A 24 14.62 8.21 -129.30
C SER A 24 15.72 8.80 -130.21
N SER A 25 15.94 10.13 -130.19
CA SER A 25 16.87 10.80 -131.12
C SER A 25 17.94 11.67 -130.46
N LEU A 26 17.89 11.94 -129.16
CA LEU A 26 18.97 12.65 -128.44
C LEU A 26 19.99 11.67 -127.84
N SER A 27 21.22 11.74 -128.33
CA SER A 27 22.41 11.12 -127.70
C SER A 27 22.79 11.84 -126.40
N THR A 28 23.56 11.17 -125.55
CA THR A 28 24.10 11.76 -124.31
C THR A 28 24.90 13.04 -124.57
N ASP A 29 25.71 13.08 -125.63
CA ASP A 29 26.50 14.27 -126.01
C ASP A 29 25.61 15.46 -126.38
N GLN A 30 24.47 15.20 -127.03
CA GLN A 30 23.50 16.25 -127.35
C GLN A 30 22.75 16.74 -126.11
N VAL A 31 22.57 15.89 -125.09
CA VAL A 31 21.97 16.28 -123.82
C VAL A 31 22.94 17.10 -122.97
N VAL A 32 24.23 16.74 -122.95
CA VAL A 32 25.32 17.55 -122.35
C VAL A 32 25.34 18.95 -122.95
N ALA A 33 25.07 19.10 -124.24
CA ALA A 33 25.10 20.38 -124.94
C ALA A 33 23.86 21.27 -124.74
N LEU A 34 22.87 20.84 -123.96
CA LEU A 34 21.69 21.66 -123.62
C LEU A 34 21.97 22.49 -122.36
N SER A 35 21.67 23.78 -122.43
CA SER A 35 21.73 24.71 -121.29
C SER A 35 20.55 24.56 -120.33
N SER A 36 20.72 25.05 -119.11
CA SER A 36 19.69 25.22 -118.07
C SER A 36 18.39 25.81 -118.61
N ALA A 37 18.47 26.84 -119.46
CA ALA A 37 17.31 27.52 -120.02
C ALA A 37 16.57 26.63 -121.04
N GLN A 38 17.29 25.81 -121.80
CA GLN A 38 16.70 24.85 -122.74
C GLN A 38 16.04 23.69 -121.98
N PHE A 39 16.65 23.18 -120.91
CA PHE A 39 16.01 22.21 -120.03
C PHE A 39 14.75 22.76 -119.35
N ALA A 40 14.78 24.02 -118.90
CA ALA A 40 13.61 24.71 -118.33
C ALA A 40 12.45 24.83 -119.33
N ALA A 41 12.74 24.86 -120.63
CA ALA A 41 11.76 25.02 -121.69
C ALA A 41 10.99 23.71 -122.01
N LEU A 42 11.51 22.56 -121.61
CA LEU A 42 10.84 21.26 -121.77
C LEU A 42 9.59 21.17 -120.88
N SER A 43 8.54 20.54 -121.40
CA SER A 43 7.40 20.10 -120.58
C SER A 43 7.75 18.82 -119.81
N SER A 44 7.00 18.52 -118.75
CA SER A 44 7.12 17.28 -117.98
C SER A 44 7.06 16.02 -118.86
N ASN A 45 6.19 16.00 -119.89
CA ASN A 45 6.07 14.87 -120.80
C ASN A 45 7.29 14.73 -121.72
N GLN A 46 7.83 15.85 -122.22
CA GLN A 46 9.04 15.88 -123.03
C GLN A 46 10.25 15.41 -122.24
N PHE A 47 10.42 15.92 -121.02
CA PHE A 47 11.52 15.52 -120.14
C PHE A 47 11.39 14.04 -119.70
N GLY A 48 10.17 13.60 -119.38
CA GLY A 48 9.87 12.21 -119.00
C GLY A 48 10.09 11.16 -120.11
N ALA A 49 10.36 11.61 -121.35
CA ALA A 49 10.73 10.75 -122.47
C ALA A 49 12.25 10.47 -122.54
N LEU A 50 13.09 11.24 -121.85
CA LEU A 50 14.54 11.02 -121.79
C LEU A 50 14.87 9.67 -121.14
N SER A 51 15.84 8.95 -121.72
CA SER A 51 16.36 7.71 -121.12
C SER A 51 17.14 8.00 -119.83
N THR A 52 17.33 6.99 -118.98
CA THR A 52 18.16 7.13 -117.76
C THR A 52 19.59 7.57 -118.07
N ASN A 53 20.16 7.11 -119.19
CA ASN A 53 21.47 7.56 -119.66
C ASN A 53 21.48 9.04 -120.06
N ASN A 54 20.39 9.54 -120.66
CA ASN A 54 20.26 10.96 -120.93
C ASN A 54 20.16 11.77 -119.63
N ILE A 55 19.41 11.29 -118.64
CA ILE A 55 19.31 11.95 -117.33
C ILE A 55 20.67 12.02 -116.63
N ALA A 56 21.42 10.92 -116.61
CA ALA A 56 22.76 10.86 -116.05
C ALA A 56 23.76 11.79 -116.78
N ALA A 57 23.53 12.07 -118.07
CA ALA A 57 24.40 12.90 -118.90
C ALA A 57 24.11 14.42 -118.80
N ILE A 58 23.08 14.86 -118.07
CA ILE A 58 22.83 16.30 -117.85
C ILE A 58 24.02 16.90 -117.09
N GLU A 59 24.57 18.04 -117.51
CA GLU A 59 25.65 18.65 -116.73
C GLU A 59 25.15 19.08 -115.34
N THR A 60 25.96 18.88 -114.29
CA THR A 60 25.62 19.25 -112.91
C THR A 60 25.18 20.71 -112.81
N ALA A 61 25.82 21.61 -113.56
CA ALA A 61 25.47 23.02 -113.59
C ALA A 61 24.08 23.30 -114.19
N ASP A 62 23.53 22.39 -115.00
CA ASP A 62 22.27 22.60 -115.72
C ASP A 62 21.04 21.97 -115.07
N ILE A 63 21.23 21.07 -114.10
CA ILE A 63 20.14 20.44 -113.35
C ILE A 63 19.28 21.46 -112.58
N VAL A 64 19.85 22.61 -112.20
CA VAL A 64 19.13 23.72 -111.53
C VAL A 64 18.13 24.41 -112.46
N GLY A 65 18.28 24.27 -113.78
CA GLY A 65 17.34 24.79 -114.77
C GLY A 65 15.99 24.04 -114.79
N LEU A 66 15.89 22.87 -114.16
CA LEU A 66 14.66 22.08 -114.17
C LEU A 66 13.54 22.73 -113.35
N LYS A 67 12.36 22.86 -113.95
CA LYS A 67 11.16 23.29 -113.21
C LYS A 67 10.79 22.26 -112.15
N THR A 68 10.24 22.72 -111.03
CA THR A 68 9.68 21.84 -109.98
C THR A 68 8.62 20.87 -110.51
N SER A 69 7.86 21.26 -111.54
CA SER A 69 6.91 20.38 -112.23
C SER A 69 7.58 19.25 -113.02
N ILE A 70 8.80 19.47 -113.54
CA ILE A 70 9.59 18.43 -114.20
C ILE A 70 10.10 17.45 -113.13
N ILE A 71 10.72 17.99 -112.08
CA ILE A 71 11.22 17.26 -110.92
C ILE A 71 10.13 16.34 -110.32
N ALA A 72 8.93 16.86 -110.09
CA ALA A 72 7.79 16.08 -109.58
C ALA A 72 7.32 14.98 -110.55
N SER A 73 7.53 15.15 -111.85
CA SER A 73 7.04 14.23 -112.90
C SER A 73 8.05 13.15 -113.33
N LEU A 74 9.29 13.22 -112.85
CA LEU A 74 10.31 12.21 -113.13
C LEU A 74 9.88 10.84 -112.61
N LYS A 75 10.17 9.81 -113.39
CA LYS A 75 9.96 8.42 -113.00
C LYS A 75 11.03 7.98 -112.01
N THR A 76 10.75 7.00 -111.17
CA THR A 76 11.70 6.45 -110.17
C THR A 76 13.03 6.03 -110.79
N ALA A 77 13.02 5.38 -111.96
CA ALA A 77 14.24 5.00 -112.69
C ALA A 77 15.06 6.21 -113.18
N GLN A 78 14.40 7.33 -113.50
CA GLN A 78 15.09 8.56 -113.89
C GLN A 78 15.70 9.26 -112.68
N TRP A 79 15.02 9.23 -111.52
CA TRP A 79 15.58 9.70 -110.25
C TRP A 79 16.82 8.92 -109.83
N ALA A 80 16.77 7.59 -109.90
CA ALA A 80 17.90 6.74 -109.58
C ALA A 80 19.10 6.92 -110.54
N ALA A 81 18.87 7.51 -111.72
CA ALA A 81 19.92 7.76 -112.71
C ALA A 81 20.65 9.09 -112.49
N LEU A 82 20.16 9.98 -111.62
CA LEU A 82 20.89 11.20 -111.26
C LEU A 82 22.12 10.83 -110.42
N THR A 83 23.27 11.37 -110.80
CA THR A 83 24.49 11.30 -110.00
C THR A 83 24.34 12.09 -108.70
N THR A 84 25.17 11.77 -107.69
CA THR A 84 25.22 12.52 -106.43
C THR A 84 25.53 13.99 -106.66
N ASP A 85 26.46 14.32 -107.58
CA ASP A 85 26.81 15.71 -107.89
C ASP A 85 25.61 16.50 -108.45
N GLN A 86 24.85 15.89 -109.37
CA GLN A 86 23.61 16.48 -109.90
C GLN A 86 22.56 16.64 -108.80
N PHE A 87 22.43 15.65 -107.92
CA PHE A 87 21.45 15.68 -106.84
C PHE A 87 21.77 16.76 -105.80
N THR A 88 23.03 16.85 -105.35
CA THR A 88 23.51 17.91 -104.48
C THR A 88 23.28 19.28 -105.11
N ASN A 89 23.41 19.46 -106.43
CA ASN A 89 23.22 20.78 -107.04
C ASN A 89 21.74 21.21 -107.17
N LEU A 90 20.76 20.37 -106.87
CA LEU A 90 19.35 20.77 -106.86
C LEU A 90 19.08 21.95 -105.90
N THR A 91 18.15 22.83 -106.26
CA THR A 91 17.66 23.88 -105.36
C THR A 91 16.72 23.31 -104.31
N THR A 92 16.56 23.99 -103.17
CA THR A 92 15.60 23.60 -102.12
C THR A 92 14.16 23.51 -102.63
N GLY A 93 13.77 24.37 -103.57
CA GLY A 93 12.47 24.31 -104.24
C GLY A 93 12.29 23.07 -105.11
N GLN A 94 13.36 22.60 -105.77
CA GLN A 94 13.35 21.34 -106.52
C GLN A 94 13.28 20.14 -105.56
N VAL A 95 14.08 20.12 -104.49
CA VAL A 95 14.04 19.05 -103.47
C VAL A 95 12.67 18.94 -102.80
N ALA A 96 12.02 20.07 -102.49
CA ALA A 96 10.66 20.09 -101.96
C ALA A 96 9.60 19.58 -102.96
N ALA A 97 9.88 19.59 -104.26
CA ALA A 97 8.96 19.12 -105.31
C ALA A 97 9.07 17.61 -105.59
N ILE A 98 10.04 16.91 -105.02
CA ILE A 98 10.20 15.46 -105.19
C ILE A 98 9.00 14.74 -104.55
N THR A 99 8.32 13.89 -105.31
CA THR A 99 7.18 13.13 -104.78
C THR A 99 7.66 12.09 -103.76
N THR A 100 6.79 11.69 -102.82
CA THR A 100 7.11 10.67 -101.81
C THR A 100 7.53 9.33 -102.43
N ALA A 101 6.91 8.94 -103.55
CA ALA A 101 7.28 7.72 -104.28
C ALA A 101 8.72 7.79 -104.85
N ASN A 102 9.16 8.98 -105.26
CA ASN A 102 10.51 9.19 -105.77
C ASN A 102 11.53 9.29 -104.63
N ILE A 103 11.17 9.94 -103.51
CA ILE A 103 11.99 9.93 -102.28
C ILE A 103 12.24 8.49 -101.81
N ALA A 104 11.22 7.64 -101.80
CA ALA A 104 11.34 6.22 -101.42
C ALA A 104 12.20 5.39 -102.39
N SER A 105 12.52 5.92 -103.58
CA SER A 105 13.34 5.26 -104.61
C SER A 105 14.75 5.83 -104.73
N LEU A 106 15.12 6.81 -103.90
CA LEU A 106 16.47 7.35 -103.87
C LEU A 106 17.46 6.26 -103.44
N THR A 107 18.68 6.36 -103.95
CA THR A 107 19.80 5.59 -103.42
C THR A 107 20.30 6.22 -102.13
N THR A 108 20.87 5.41 -101.23
CA THR A 108 21.43 5.92 -99.97
C THR A 108 22.55 6.94 -100.22
N ASP A 109 23.36 6.78 -101.28
CA ASP A 109 24.37 7.77 -101.67
C ASP A 109 23.76 9.13 -102.06
N GLN A 110 22.60 9.13 -102.72
CA GLN A 110 21.87 10.38 -103.03
C GLN A 110 21.34 11.04 -101.75
N VAL A 111 20.87 10.26 -100.78
CA VAL A 111 20.43 10.79 -99.48
C VAL A 111 21.59 11.39 -98.69
N VAL A 112 22.75 10.71 -98.65
CA VAL A 112 23.99 11.22 -98.03
C VAL A 112 24.47 12.51 -98.69
N SER A 113 24.24 12.66 -100.00
CA SER A 113 24.67 13.84 -100.76
C SER A 113 23.80 15.10 -100.58
N LEU A 114 22.73 15.02 -99.77
CA LEU A 114 21.92 16.19 -99.43
C LEU A 114 22.76 17.23 -98.68
N ARG A 115 22.47 18.51 -98.91
CA ARG A 115 22.92 19.58 -98.02
C ARG A 115 21.88 19.87 -96.95
N SER A 116 22.30 20.51 -95.86
CA SER A 116 21.41 20.82 -94.74
C SER A 116 20.24 21.74 -95.13
N ASP A 117 20.44 22.66 -96.08
CA ASP A 117 19.36 23.50 -96.62
C ASP A 117 18.33 22.70 -97.42
N GLN A 118 18.77 21.66 -98.13
CA GLN A 118 17.93 20.74 -98.88
C GLN A 118 17.19 19.77 -97.95
N ALA A 119 17.87 19.21 -96.95
CA ALA A 119 17.24 18.39 -95.92
C ALA A 119 16.14 19.18 -95.20
N GLY A 120 16.41 20.42 -94.79
CA GLY A 120 15.43 21.32 -94.20
C GLY A 120 14.27 21.73 -95.12
N ALA A 121 14.41 21.53 -96.44
CA ALA A 121 13.34 21.76 -97.41
C ALA A 121 12.34 20.60 -97.48
N LEU A 122 12.73 19.38 -97.08
CA LEU A 122 11.87 18.21 -97.09
C LEU A 122 10.63 18.41 -96.22
N SER A 123 9.49 17.94 -96.72
CA SER A 123 8.23 17.85 -95.98
C SER A 123 8.22 16.62 -95.06
N SER A 124 7.33 16.61 -94.06
CA SER A 124 7.19 15.45 -93.18
C SER A 124 6.77 14.18 -93.92
N GLN A 125 5.98 14.31 -94.99
CA GLN A 125 5.59 13.17 -95.83
C GLN A 125 6.77 12.63 -96.64
N GLN A 126 7.66 13.50 -97.12
CA GLN A 126 8.87 13.08 -97.83
C GLN A 126 9.84 12.38 -96.87
N VAL A 127 10.10 12.95 -95.68
CA VAL A 127 10.95 12.30 -94.67
C VAL A 127 10.37 10.96 -94.21
N ALA A 128 9.05 10.86 -94.02
CA ALA A 128 8.38 9.60 -93.69
C ALA A 128 8.46 8.54 -94.81
N ALA A 129 8.71 8.94 -96.06
CA ALA A 129 8.88 8.04 -97.19
C ALA A 129 10.31 7.48 -97.35
N LEU A 130 11.30 8.07 -96.67
CA LEU A 130 12.67 7.55 -96.62
C LEU A 130 12.72 6.20 -95.91
N SER A 131 13.59 5.30 -96.36
CA SER A 131 13.81 4.04 -95.63
C SER A 131 14.51 4.29 -94.29
N THR A 132 14.52 3.29 -93.41
CA THR A 132 15.29 3.39 -92.15
C THR A 132 16.79 3.54 -92.42
N ASN A 133 17.31 2.92 -93.49
CA ASN A 133 18.71 3.04 -93.87
C ASN A 133 19.03 4.46 -94.34
N ASP A 134 18.12 5.08 -95.08
CA ASP A 134 18.29 6.46 -95.56
C ASP A 134 18.25 7.45 -94.40
N ILE A 135 17.33 7.25 -93.45
CA ILE A 135 17.29 8.06 -92.22
C ILE A 135 18.61 7.93 -91.45
N VAL A 136 19.14 6.72 -91.28
CA VAL A 136 20.42 6.48 -90.58
C VAL A 136 21.62 7.05 -91.33
N ALA A 137 21.57 7.08 -92.66
CA ALA A 137 22.64 7.56 -93.51
C ALA A 137 22.73 9.10 -93.58
N LEU A 138 21.67 9.83 -93.19
CA LEU A 138 21.72 11.28 -93.11
C LEU A 138 22.82 11.73 -92.14
N GLU A 139 23.68 12.63 -92.62
CA GLU A 139 24.67 13.29 -91.78
C GLU A 139 23.97 14.05 -90.63
N THR A 140 24.62 14.14 -89.48
CA THR A 140 24.01 14.74 -88.27
C THR A 140 23.60 16.20 -88.48
N ALA A 141 24.37 16.97 -89.26
CA ALA A 141 24.03 18.35 -89.61
C ALA A 141 22.75 18.44 -90.46
N ASP A 142 22.56 17.52 -91.39
CA ASP A 142 21.38 17.49 -92.26
C ASP A 142 20.14 16.99 -91.51
N PHE A 143 20.31 15.99 -90.66
CA PHE A 143 19.27 15.51 -89.77
C PHE A 143 18.80 16.62 -88.81
N ALA A 144 19.74 17.37 -88.22
CA ALA A 144 19.45 18.53 -87.38
C ALA A 144 18.74 19.67 -88.15
N ALA A 145 18.96 19.79 -89.47
CA ALA A 145 18.29 20.79 -90.30
C ALA A 145 16.84 20.44 -90.67
N LEU A 146 16.38 19.21 -90.42
CA LEU A 146 14.99 18.81 -90.64
C LEU A 146 14.02 19.66 -89.81
N ARG A 147 12.85 19.97 -90.36
CA ARG A 147 11.82 20.71 -89.59
C ARG A 147 11.27 19.86 -88.45
N THR A 148 10.86 20.50 -87.35
CA THR A 148 10.22 19.81 -86.19
C THR A 148 9.02 18.94 -86.60
N ALA A 149 8.22 19.39 -87.57
CA ALA A 149 7.11 18.61 -88.13
C ALA A 149 7.56 17.33 -88.86
N ALA A 150 8.75 17.33 -89.46
CA ALA A 150 9.33 16.15 -90.10
C ALA A 150 9.84 15.15 -89.05
N ILE A 151 10.51 15.61 -88.00
CA ILE A 151 10.91 14.78 -86.86
C ILE A 151 9.70 14.16 -86.17
N GLY A 152 8.67 14.96 -85.86
CA GLY A 152 7.41 14.46 -85.31
C GLY A 152 6.61 13.56 -86.27
N GLY A 153 6.95 13.57 -87.57
CA GLY A 153 6.36 12.74 -88.62
C GLY A 153 7.08 11.41 -88.89
N LEU A 154 8.25 11.16 -88.27
CA LEU A 154 8.96 9.90 -88.42
C LEU A 154 8.09 8.72 -87.97
N SER A 155 8.13 7.61 -88.71
CA SER A 155 7.54 6.36 -88.23
C SER A 155 8.30 5.85 -87.00
N THR A 156 7.67 4.98 -86.20
CA THR A 156 8.33 4.35 -85.05
C THR A 156 9.54 3.50 -85.45
N ASN A 157 9.53 2.90 -86.64
CA ASN A 157 10.69 2.16 -87.17
C ASN A 157 11.85 3.09 -87.52
N GLN A 158 11.57 4.27 -88.11
CA GLN A 158 12.60 5.27 -88.39
C GLN A 158 13.15 5.87 -87.09
N ALA A 159 12.28 6.22 -86.14
CA ALA A 159 12.69 6.71 -84.83
C ALA A 159 13.54 5.69 -84.05
N LYS A 160 13.18 4.40 -84.11
CA LYS A 160 13.95 3.31 -83.50
C LYS A 160 15.33 3.10 -84.16
N ALA A 161 15.45 3.41 -85.46
CA ALA A 161 16.68 3.21 -86.21
C ALA A 161 17.71 4.32 -85.99
N LEU A 162 17.32 5.48 -85.44
CA LEU A 162 18.21 6.63 -85.22
C LEU A 162 19.48 6.23 -84.45
N THR A 163 20.62 6.70 -84.94
CA THR A 163 21.90 6.53 -84.25
C THR A 163 21.98 7.46 -83.04
N THR A 164 22.86 7.15 -82.09
CA THR A 164 23.10 8.04 -80.93
C THR A 164 23.58 9.42 -81.36
N ASP A 165 24.37 9.50 -82.43
CA ASP A 165 24.85 10.79 -82.97
C ASP A 165 23.71 11.62 -83.55
N GLN A 166 22.72 10.98 -84.19
CA GLN A 166 21.51 11.66 -84.68
C GLN A 166 20.59 12.10 -83.55
N ILE A 167 20.52 11.32 -82.46
CA ILE A 167 19.79 11.72 -81.25
C ILE A 167 20.44 12.94 -80.60
N VAL A 168 21.76 12.94 -80.43
CA VAL A 168 22.53 14.09 -79.90
C VAL A 168 22.42 15.33 -80.81
N ALA A 169 22.27 15.13 -82.12
CA ALA A 169 22.10 16.22 -83.08
C ALA A 169 20.71 16.87 -83.06
N LEU A 170 19.73 16.30 -82.35
CA LEU A 170 18.42 16.91 -82.21
C LEU A 170 18.53 18.28 -81.53
N THR A 171 17.76 19.23 -82.02
CA THR A 171 17.48 20.45 -81.26
C THR A 171 16.41 20.18 -80.20
N VAL A 172 16.44 20.95 -79.12
CA VAL A 172 15.40 20.93 -78.06
C VAL A 172 13.97 21.01 -78.62
N ALA A 173 13.75 21.81 -79.67
CA ALA A 173 12.45 21.92 -80.31
C ALA A 173 12.06 20.66 -81.11
N GLN A 174 13.02 19.97 -81.73
CA GLN A 174 12.78 18.70 -82.42
C GLN A 174 12.55 17.57 -81.42
N ALA A 175 13.32 17.50 -80.33
CA ALA A 175 13.08 16.56 -79.25
C ALA A 175 11.65 16.71 -78.69
N GLY A 176 11.22 17.94 -78.39
CA GLY A 176 9.84 18.22 -77.94
C GLY A 176 8.73 17.93 -78.98
N ALA A 177 9.08 17.79 -80.26
CA ALA A 177 8.17 17.41 -81.32
C ALA A 177 7.94 15.90 -81.41
N LEU A 178 8.81 15.07 -80.81
CA LEU A 178 8.65 13.62 -80.77
C LEU A 178 7.35 13.23 -80.05
N SER A 179 6.67 12.23 -80.62
CA SER A 179 5.51 11.59 -80.04
C SER A 179 5.92 10.53 -79.02
N SER A 180 4.99 10.19 -78.11
CA SER A 180 5.21 9.12 -77.13
C SER A 180 5.48 7.76 -77.77
N ALA A 181 4.90 7.48 -78.94
CA ALA A 181 5.15 6.24 -79.68
C ALA A 181 6.58 6.18 -80.25
N GLN A 182 7.11 7.31 -80.73
CA GLN A 182 8.48 7.40 -81.24
C GLN A 182 9.49 7.25 -80.09
N VAL A 183 9.30 7.99 -78.99
CA VAL A 183 10.17 7.89 -77.81
C VAL A 183 10.12 6.49 -77.20
N GLY A 184 8.94 5.88 -77.09
CA GLY A 184 8.80 4.50 -76.62
C GLY A 184 9.48 3.46 -77.52
N ALA A 185 9.72 3.77 -78.80
CA ALA A 185 10.41 2.88 -79.73
C ALA A 185 11.94 2.97 -79.69
N PHE A 186 12.51 3.96 -78.99
CA PHE A 186 13.96 4.14 -78.86
C PHE A 186 14.65 2.94 -78.20
N SER A 187 15.93 2.76 -78.50
CA SER A 187 16.78 1.84 -77.72
C SER A 187 17.13 2.46 -76.37
N THR A 188 17.67 1.66 -75.44
CA THR A 188 18.24 2.19 -74.18
C THR A 188 19.38 3.17 -74.45
N ASP A 189 20.22 2.89 -75.45
CA ASP A 189 21.36 3.72 -75.82
C ASP A 189 20.90 5.06 -76.40
N SER A 190 19.82 5.04 -77.20
CA SER A 190 19.19 6.24 -77.72
C SER A 190 18.60 7.11 -76.60
N VAL A 191 18.00 6.51 -75.57
CA VAL A 191 17.48 7.26 -74.41
C VAL A 191 18.63 7.84 -73.57
N ALA A 192 19.69 7.08 -73.35
CA ALA A 192 20.89 7.55 -72.64
C ALA A 192 21.60 8.68 -73.39
N ALA A 193 21.56 8.67 -74.73
CA ALA A 193 22.19 9.68 -75.58
C ALA A 193 21.44 11.03 -75.65
N LEU A 194 20.18 11.11 -75.20
CA LEU A 194 19.44 12.38 -75.16
C LEU A 194 20.17 13.41 -74.27
N GLU A 195 20.30 14.64 -74.72
CA GLU A 195 20.81 15.70 -73.83
C GLU A 195 19.77 16.02 -72.75
N THR A 196 20.21 16.57 -71.61
CA THR A 196 19.30 16.91 -70.50
C THR A 196 18.22 17.91 -70.93
N ALA A 197 18.57 18.87 -71.78
CA ALA A 197 17.63 19.85 -72.33
C ALA A 197 16.58 19.19 -73.24
N ASP A 198 16.97 18.20 -74.04
CA ASP A 198 16.07 17.46 -74.92
C ASP A 198 15.10 16.59 -74.13
N LEU A 199 15.60 15.91 -73.09
CA LEU A 199 14.77 15.09 -72.22
C LEU A 199 13.73 15.94 -71.48
N VAL A 200 14.09 17.14 -71.03
CA VAL A 200 13.16 18.10 -70.42
C VAL A 200 12.14 18.65 -71.42
N ALA A 201 12.49 18.78 -72.69
CA ALA A 201 11.55 19.19 -73.73
C ALA A 201 10.51 18.12 -74.09
N LEU A 202 10.75 16.84 -73.76
CA LEU A 202 9.78 15.78 -73.97
C LEU A 202 8.51 16.01 -73.16
N LYS A 203 7.37 15.75 -73.81
CA LYS A 203 6.05 15.78 -73.16
C LYS A 203 5.96 14.70 -72.08
N THR A 204 5.18 14.94 -71.04
CA THR A 204 4.93 13.97 -69.96
C THR A 204 4.42 12.62 -70.50
N ALA A 205 3.59 12.63 -71.54
CA ALA A 205 3.14 11.40 -72.20
C ALA A 205 4.26 10.58 -72.85
N ALA A 206 5.36 11.20 -73.27
CA ALA A 206 6.52 10.51 -73.82
C ALA A 206 7.37 9.91 -72.69
N ILE A 207 7.57 10.63 -71.59
CA ILE A 207 8.23 10.11 -70.38
C ILE A 207 7.45 8.91 -69.80
N ALA A 208 6.13 9.00 -69.73
CA ALA A 208 5.26 7.91 -69.29
C ALA A 208 5.25 6.69 -70.25
N ALA A 209 5.68 6.86 -71.50
CA ALA A 209 5.76 5.79 -72.49
C ALA A 209 7.10 5.03 -72.48
N LEU A 210 8.11 5.50 -71.72
CA LEU A 210 9.37 4.78 -71.56
C LEU A 210 9.12 3.41 -70.90
N SER A 211 9.69 2.36 -71.47
CA SER A 211 9.80 1.06 -70.81
C SER A 211 10.67 1.16 -69.54
N THR A 212 10.59 0.16 -68.67
CA THR A 212 11.44 0.08 -67.48
C THR A 212 12.93 0.03 -67.83
N GLY A 213 13.30 -0.68 -68.90
CA GLY A 213 14.69 -0.71 -69.38
C GLY A 213 15.18 0.63 -69.92
N GLN A 214 14.34 1.37 -70.66
CA GLN A 214 14.66 2.71 -71.11
C GLN A 214 14.78 3.70 -69.94
N LEU A 215 13.88 3.62 -68.95
CA LEU A 215 13.99 4.47 -67.76
C LEU A 215 15.28 4.18 -66.98
N ALA A 216 15.67 2.91 -66.86
CA ALA A 216 16.92 2.53 -66.19
C ALA A 216 18.18 3.03 -66.93
N ALA A 217 18.06 3.31 -68.23
CA ALA A 217 19.13 3.88 -69.05
C ALA A 217 19.23 5.42 -68.95
N VAL A 218 18.23 6.10 -68.36
CA VAL A 218 18.30 7.53 -68.10
C VAL A 218 19.40 7.78 -67.04
N THR A 219 20.37 8.62 -67.34
CA THR A 219 21.46 8.93 -66.43
C THR A 219 20.98 9.70 -65.19
N THR A 220 21.78 9.70 -64.12
CA THR A 220 21.49 10.45 -62.90
C THR A 220 21.38 11.95 -63.15
N SER A 221 22.24 12.51 -64.02
CA SER A 221 22.17 13.93 -64.44
C SER A 221 20.86 14.25 -65.14
N GLN A 222 20.38 13.35 -66.01
CA GLN A 222 19.09 13.50 -66.68
C GLN A 222 17.92 13.44 -65.68
N ILE A 223 17.89 12.46 -64.77
CA ILE A 223 16.83 12.35 -63.74
C ILE A 223 16.75 13.61 -62.88
N GLY A 224 17.89 14.13 -62.41
CA GLY A 224 17.93 15.34 -61.59
C GLY A 224 17.41 16.60 -62.31
N THR A 225 17.43 16.62 -63.64
CA THR A 225 16.91 17.75 -64.45
C THR A 225 15.43 17.63 -64.82
N LEU A 226 14.80 16.47 -64.65
CA LEU A 226 13.39 16.27 -65.01
C LEU A 226 12.46 17.20 -64.22
N LEU A 227 11.47 17.76 -64.90
CA LEU A 227 10.45 18.57 -64.25
C LEU A 227 9.58 17.74 -63.31
N THR A 228 9.04 18.38 -62.27
CA THR A 228 8.12 17.74 -61.32
C THR A 228 6.91 17.09 -62.00
N ALA A 229 6.39 17.71 -63.08
CA ALA A 229 5.31 17.15 -63.89
C ALA A 229 5.72 15.89 -64.67
N GLN A 230 6.98 15.79 -65.09
CA GLN A 230 7.52 14.60 -65.77
C GLN A 230 7.71 13.46 -64.77
N ILE A 231 8.26 13.72 -63.59
CA ILE A 231 8.34 12.73 -62.50
C ILE A 231 6.94 12.25 -62.09
N ALA A 232 5.99 13.17 -61.92
CA ALA A 232 4.61 12.83 -61.59
C ALA A 232 3.90 12.03 -62.69
N SER A 233 4.40 12.03 -63.93
CA SER A 233 3.85 11.22 -65.02
C SER A 233 4.35 9.78 -65.07
N LEU A 234 5.41 9.43 -64.31
CA LEU A 234 5.93 8.07 -64.25
C LEU A 234 4.91 7.10 -63.67
N THR A 235 4.76 5.95 -64.31
CA THR A 235 3.90 4.87 -63.84
C THR A 235 4.49 4.15 -62.63
N THR A 236 3.64 3.47 -61.85
CA THR A 236 4.11 2.67 -60.71
C THR A 236 5.05 1.53 -61.13
N ASN A 237 4.84 0.94 -62.31
CA ASN A 237 5.73 -0.10 -62.85
C ASN A 237 7.12 0.46 -63.23
N GLN A 238 7.15 1.66 -63.80
CA GLN A 238 8.40 2.38 -64.08
C GLN A 238 9.18 2.66 -62.78
N LEU A 239 8.51 3.10 -61.73
CA LEU A 239 9.16 3.37 -60.44
C LEU A 239 9.61 2.10 -59.72
N SER A 240 8.84 1.01 -59.80
CA SER A 240 9.16 -0.22 -59.09
C SER A 240 10.22 -1.09 -59.77
N ALA A 241 10.36 -0.98 -61.09
CA ALA A 241 11.21 -1.89 -61.88
C ALA A 241 12.13 -1.20 -62.90
N GLY A 242 12.00 0.12 -63.08
CA GLY A 242 12.78 0.89 -64.05
C GLY A 242 13.69 1.95 -63.44
N LEU A 243 13.55 2.28 -62.15
CA LEU A 243 14.41 3.24 -61.47
C LEU A 243 15.49 2.51 -60.66
N THR A 244 16.75 2.88 -60.87
CA THR A 244 17.91 2.42 -60.09
C THR A 244 18.09 3.25 -58.82
N THR A 245 18.82 2.74 -57.83
CA THR A 245 19.09 3.49 -56.59
C THR A 245 19.90 4.75 -56.84
N ASP A 246 20.85 4.74 -57.76
CA ASP A 246 21.66 5.93 -58.11
C ASP A 246 20.80 7.04 -58.74
N GLN A 247 19.79 6.64 -59.52
CA GLN A 247 18.80 7.59 -60.04
C GLN A 247 17.87 8.13 -58.94
N VAL A 248 17.55 7.33 -57.92
CA VAL A 248 16.78 7.82 -56.76
C VAL A 248 17.56 8.84 -55.96
N VAL A 249 18.88 8.62 -55.77
CA VAL A 249 19.78 9.59 -55.13
C VAL A 249 19.76 10.93 -55.88
N ALA A 250 19.61 10.92 -57.21
CA ALA A 250 19.55 12.14 -58.01
C ALA A 250 18.21 12.90 -57.94
N LEU A 251 17.19 12.37 -57.25
CA LEU A 251 15.88 13.04 -57.11
C LEU A 251 15.91 14.11 -56.03
N SER A 252 15.41 15.30 -56.37
CA SER A 252 15.22 16.39 -55.43
C SER A 252 13.95 16.27 -54.59
N SER A 253 13.92 16.97 -53.46
CA SER A 253 12.76 17.16 -52.57
C SER A 253 11.49 17.58 -53.33
N ASN A 254 11.62 18.47 -54.30
CA ASN A 254 10.50 18.97 -55.11
C ASN A 254 9.93 17.88 -56.03
N GLN A 255 10.79 17.03 -56.58
CA GLN A 255 10.38 15.91 -57.42
C GLN A 255 9.68 14.83 -56.57
N LEU A 256 10.22 14.49 -55.40
CA LEU A 256 9.57 13.57 -54.46
C LEU A 256 8.21 14.12 -53.96
N ASN A 257 8.11 15.42 -53.71
CA ASN A 257 6.85 16.06 -53.34
C ASN A 257 5.79 15.95 -54.44
N ALA A 258 6.20 16.05 -55.70
CA ALA A 258 5.30 16.00 -56.86
C ALA A 258 4.68 14.61 -57.08
N MET A 259 5.30 13.55 -56.56
CA MET A 259 4.78 12.19 -56.66
C MET A 259 3.44 12.03 -55.90
N SER A 260 2.58 11.17 -56.44
CA SER A 260 1.38 10.69 -55.76
C SER A 260 1.72 9.63 -54.70
N THR A 261 0.80 9.39 -53.78
CA THR A 261 0.93 8.35 -52.74
C THR A 261 1.08 6.94 -53.34
N ASN A 262 0.43 6.67 -54.48
CA ASN A 262 0.56 5.40 -55.20
C ASN A 262 1.95 5.23 -55.83
N GLN A 263 2.54 6.31 -56.34
CA GLN A 263 3.90 6.30 -56.87
C GLN A 263 4.93 6.05 -55.77
N VAL A 264 4.85 6.77 -54.65
CA VAL A 264 5.77 6.56 -53.51
C VAL A 264 5.63 5.15 -52.93
N SER A 265 4.41 4.66 -52.72
CA SER A 265 4.19 3.29 -52.22
C SER A 265 4.58 2.20 -53.22
N SER A 266 4.81 2.53 -54.51
CA SER A 266 5.33 1.58 -55.50
C SER A 266 6.87 1.47 -55.53
N LEU A 267 7.59 2.41 -54.91
CA LEU A 267 9.04 2.37 -54.83
C LEU A 267 9.53 1.09 -54.13
N THR A 268 10.67 0.57 -54.56
CA THR A 268 11.31 -0.57 -53.90
C THR A 268 11.86 -0.16 -52.53
N THR A 269 12.14 -1.13 -51.66
CA THR A 269 12.81 -0.85 -50.37
C THR A 269 14.19 -0.25 -50.56
N GLY A 270 14.94 -0.71 -51.58
CA GLY A 270 16.23 -0.13 -51.96
C GLY A 270 16.10 1.32 -52.42
N ALA A 271 15.05 1.66 -53.18
CA ALA A 271 14.79 3.04 -53.56
C ALA A 271 14.48 3.92 -52.33
N ILE A 272 13.63 3.46 -51.40
CA ILE A 272 13.35 4.20 -50.17
C ILE A 272 14.61 4.44 -49.35
N ALA A 273 15.47 3.42 -49.18
CA ALA A 273 16.73 3.54 -48.47
C ALA A 273 17.76 4.47 -49.18
N ALA A 274 17.65 4.61 -50.51
CA ALA A 274 18.54 5.44 -51.32
C ALA A 274 18.15 6.93 -51.37
N ILE A 275 16.95 7.32 -50.90
CA ILE A 275 16.56 8.73 -50.84
C ILE A 275 17.51 9.49 -49.90
N GLU A 276 18.11 10.58 -50.36
CA GLU A 276 18.99 11.37 -49.50
C GLU A 276 18.24 11.97 -48.31
N THR A 277 18.93 12.12 -47.17
CA THR A 277 18.34 12.69 -45.95
C THR A 277 17.82 14.11 -46.15
N ALA A 278 18.48 14.89 -47.01
CA ALA A 278 18.03 16.22 -47.42
C ALA A 278 16.71 16.20 -48.22
N ASP A 279 16.39 15.08 -48.89
CA ASP A 279 15.27 14.99 -49.82
C ASP A 279 14.06 14.23 -49.28
N ILE A 280 14.25 13.36 -48.29
CA ILE A 280 13.14 12.60 -47.71
C ILE A 280 12.05 13.49 -47.07
N VAL A 281 12.43 14.69 -46.62
CA VAL A 281 11.50 15.72 -46.12
C VAL A 281 10.55 16.24 -47.21
N GLY A 282 10.90 16.06 -48.49
CA GLY A 282 10.03 16.37 -49.63
C GLY A 282 8.78 15.49 -49.72
N LEU A 283 8.80 14.29 -49.12
CA LEU A 283 7.64 13.40 -49.13
C LEU A 283 6.46 13.96 -48.33
N LYS A 284 5.28 13.99 -48.95
CA LYS A 284 4.04 14.39 -48.28
C LYS A 284 3.72 13.46 -47.10
N THR A 285 3.08 13.98 -46.06
CA THR A 285 2.60 13.20 -44.91
C THR A 285 1.69 12.04 -45.33
N ALA A 286 0.80 12.27 -46.30
CA ALA A 286 -0.04 11.22 -46.88
C ALA A 286 0.76 10.11 -47.58
N ALA A 287 1.94 10.41 -48.13
CA ALA A 287 2.82 9.42 -48.73
C ALA A 287 3.55 8.61 -47.66
N ILE A 288 4.03 9.25 -46.59
CA ILE A 288 4.63 8.58 -45.43
C ILE A 288 3.64 7.59 -44.78
N GLY A 289 2.40 8.04 -44.54
CA GLY A 289 1.35 7.16 -43.99
C GLY A 289 0.92 6.03 -44.95
N ALA A 290 1.21 6.15 -46.24
CA ALA A 290 0.92 5.12 -47.25
C ALA A 290 2.10 4.17 -47.53
N LEU A 291 3.28 4.39 -46.94
CA LEU A 291 4.40 3.48 -47.07
C LEU A 291 4.04 2.10 -46.52
N ARG A 292 4.40 1.06 -47.26
CA ARG A 292 4.24 -0.33 -46.81
C ARG A 292 5.20 -0.60 -45.65
N THR A 293 4.89 -1.60 -44.83
CA THR A 293 5.75 -2.00 -43.69
C THR A 293 7.18 -2.30 -44.14
N ALA A 294 7.38 -3.02 -45.24
CA ALA A 294 8.72 -3.28 -45.78
C ALA A 294 9.48 -1.99 -46.17
N GLN A 295 8.78 -0.94 -46.61
CA GLN A 295 9.39 0.34 -46.98
C GLN A 295 9.76 1.15 -45.73
N VAL A 296 8.91 1.17 -44.70
CA VAL A 296 9.23 1.81 -43.42
C VAL A 296 10.42 1.11 -42.75
N ALA A 297 10.46 -0.22 -42.78
CA ALA A 297 11.59 -1.00 -42.26
C ALA A 297 12.91 -0.74 -43.04
N ALA A 298 12.82 -0.25 -44.28
CA ALA A 298 13.98 0.08 -45.11
C ALA A 298 14.52 1.49 -44.88
N LEU A 299 13.81 2.35 -44.13
CA LEU A 299 14.33 3.68 -43.78
C LEU A 299 15.61 3.54 -42.96
N THR A 300 16.63 4.32 -43.27
CA THR A 300 17.82 4.40 -42.41
C THR A 300 17.52 5.20 -41.14
N THR A 301 18.33 5.04 -40.10
CA THR A 301 18.22 5.87 -38.89
C THR A 301 18.38 7.35 -39.21
N ASP A 302 19.32 7.71 -40.10
CA ASP A 302 19.56 9.10 -40.50
C ASP A 302 18.36 9.70 -41.25
N GLN A 303 17.69 8.88 -42.07
CA GLN A 303 16.44 9.26 -42.73
C GLN A 303 15.31 9.48 -41.72
N VAL A 304 15.17 8.60 -40.71
CA VAL A 304 14.17 8.77 -39.64
C VAL A 304 14.41 10.05 -38.85
N THR A 305 15.66 10.35 -38.47
CA THR A 305 16.04 11.59 -37.79
C THR A 305 15.72 12.83 -38.64
N SER A 306 15.82 12.73 -39.97
CA SER A 306 15.57 13.83 -40.89
C SER A 306 14.08 14.12 -41.13
N LEU A 307 13.17 13.18 -40.83
CA LEU A 307 11.74 13.40 -41.02
C LEU A 307 11.22 14.60 -40.21
N SER A 308 10.30 15.37 -40.76
CA SER A 308 9.60 16.40 -39.98
C SER A 308 8.67 15.77 -38.92
N THR A 309 8.34 16.52 -37.87
CA THR A 309 7.37 16.10 -36.85
C THR A 309 5.99 15.76 -37.44
N ASN A 310 5.57 16.46 -38.50
CA ASN A 310 4.34 16.16 -39.22
C ASN A 310 4.41 14.84 -40.00
N GLN A 311 5.58 14.49 -40.55
CA GLN A 311 5.79 13.21 -41.23
C GLN A 311 5.82 12.05 -40.23
N VAL A 312 6.50 12.22 -39.08
CA VAL A 312 6.47 11.21 -38.00
C VAL A 312 5.06 11.02 -37.45
N ALA A 313 4.31 12.11 -37.22
CA ALA A 313 2.92 12.04 -36.79
C ALA A 313 1.99 11.37 -37.80
N ALA A 314 2.37 11.29 -39.09
CA ALA A 314 1.61 10.62 -40.13
C ALA A 314 1.84 9.10 -40.19
N LEU A 315 2.85 8.57 -39.49
CA LEU A 315 3.07 7.13 -39.40
C LEU A 315 1.89 6.45 -38.69
N THR A 316 1.39 5.37 -39.27
CA THR A 316 0.29 4.58 -38.73
C THR A 316 0.78 3.66 -37.61
N THR A 317 -0.12 3.26 -36.72
CA THR A 317 0.20 2.30 -35.65
C THR A 317 0.71 0.96 -36.20
N ALA A 318 0.20 0.51 -37.36
CA ALA A 318 0.68 -0.70 -38.02
C ALA A 318 2.13 -0.58 -38.53
N GLN A 319 2.54 0.60 -38.98
CA GLN A 319 3.93 0.86 -39.35
C GLN A 319 4.83 0.86 -38.11
N LEU A 320 4.40 1.47 -37.00
CA LEU A 320 5.17 1.48 -35.76
C LEU A 320 5.29 0.07 -35.13
N SER A 321 4.22 -0.70 -35.12
CA SER A 321 4.19 -2.02 -34.45
C SER A 321 4.90 -3.12 -35.22
N SER A 322 4.88 -3.05 -36.56
CA SER A 322 5.24 -4.19 -37.42
C SER A 322 6.40 -3.91 -38.37
N ALA A 323 6.86 -2.67 -38.48
CA ALA A 323 7.93 -2.30 -39.41
C ALA A 323 9.11 -1.60 -38.75
N LEU A 324 8.85 -0.68 -37.81
CA LEU A 324 9.91 0.10 -37.17
C LEU A 324 10.80 -0.80 -36.31
N SER A 325 12.09 -0.80 -36.60
CA SER A 325 13.10 -1.45 -35.76
C SER A 325 13.38 -0.63 -34.50
N THR A 326 14.00 -1.27 -33.50
CA THR A 326 14.42 -0.58 -32.28
C THR A 326 15.37 0.58 -32.59
N ASP A 327 16.37 0.37 -33.47
CA ASP A 327 17.34 1.42 -33.82
C ASP A 327 16.67 2.62 -34.49
N GLN A 328 15.66 2.39 -35.34
CA GLN A 328 14.88 3.47 -35.95
C GLN A 328 14.00 4.19 -34.93
N ALA A 329 13.43 3.49 -33.94
CA ALA A 329 12.68 4.13 -32.86
C ALA A 329 13.57 5.00 -31.96
N VAL A 330 14.81 4.57 -31.71
CA VAL A 330 15.83 5.33 -30.98
C VAL A 330 16.34 6.53 -31.78
N ALA A 331 16.31 6.47 -33.12
CA ALA A 331 16.74 7.56 -33.99
C ALA A 331 15.75 8.75 -34.03
N PHE A 332 14.59 8.66 -33.37
CA PHE A 332 13.72 9.81 -33.22
C PHE A 332 14.42 10.92 -32.43
N THR A 333 14.25 12.15 -32.88
CA THR A 333 14.61 13.34 -32.09
C THR A 333 13.56 13.60 -31.02
N THR A 334 13.93 14.37 -30.00
CA THR A 334 13.04 14.79 -28.91
C THR A 334 11.78 15.51 -29.42
N ALA A 335 11.90 16.30 -30.49
CA ALA A 335 10.76 16.97 -31.12
C ALA A 335 9.82 15.98 -31.85
N GLN A 336 10.36 14.94 -32.47
CA GLN A 336 9.58 13.88 -33.12
C GLN A 336 8.89 13.00 -32.08
N ALA A 337 9.57 12.63 -30.99
CA ALA A 337 8.98 11.89 -29.87
C ALA A 337 7.80 12.68 -29.26
N ALA A 338 7.96 13.97 -29.02
CA ALA A 338 6.89 14.85 -28.54
C ALA A 338 5.68 14.95 -29.49
N ALA A 339 5.90 14.73 -30.80
CA ALA A 339 4.86 14.77 -31.81
C ALA A 339 4.00 13.49 -31.83
N LEU A 340 4.50 12.36 -31.30
CA LEU A 340 3.78 11.10 -31.27
C LEU A 340 2.45 11.22 -30.49
N SER A 341 1.42 10.57 -31.02
CA SER A 341 0.14 10.39 -30.34
C SER A 341 0.19 9.24 -29.34
N SER A 342 -0.77 9.17 -28.43
CA SER A 342 -0.88 8.07 -27.48
C SER A 342 -1.08 6.72 -28.17
N ALA A 343 -1.81 6.67 -29.28
CA ALA A 343 -1.98 5.44 -30.07
C ALA A 343 -0.68 4.97 -30.73
N GLN A 344 0.14 5.92 -31.21
CA GLN A 344 1.44 5.62 -31.81
C GLN A 344 2.44 5.10 -30.76
N VAL A 345 2.53 5.76 -29.61
CA VAL A 345 3.40 5.30 -28.50
C VAL A 345 2.95 3.92 -27.99
N ALA A 346 1.65 3.69 -27.84
CA ALA A 346 1.12 2.38 -27.46
C ALA A 346 1.41 1.28 -28.50
N ALA A 347 1.60 1.64 -29.78
CA ALA A 347 1.93 0.70 -30.85
C ALA A 347 3.42 0.35 -30.94
N LEU A 348 4.31 1.11 -30.27
CA LEU A 348 5.73 0.77 -30.21
C LEU A 348 5.96 -0.55 -29.48
N SER A 349 6.93 -1.34 -29.93
CA SER A 349 7.32 -2.57 -29.22
C SER A 349 7.87 -2.24 -27.83
N THR A 350 7.80 -3.19 -26.89
CA THR A 350 8.38 -3.03 -25.55
C THR A 350 9.87 -2.72 -25.61
N ASN A 351 10.60 -3.34 -26.56
CA ASN A 351 12.02 -3.08 -26.77
C ASN A 351 12.28 -1.66 -27.29
N SER A 352 11.41 -1.16 -28.18
CA SER A 352 11.54 0.22 -28.67
C SER A 352 11.29 1.22 -27.54
N VAL A 353 10.25 1.01 -26.74
CA VAL A 353 9.97 1.88 -25.58
C VAL A 353 11.13 1.86 -24.59
N ALA A 354 11.66 0.69 -24.23
CA ALA A 354 12.79 0.55 -23.31
C ALA A 354 14.11 1.14 -23.84
N ALA A 355 14.27 1.22 -25.17
CA ALA A 355 15.47 1.74 -25.81
C ALA A 355 15.43 3.25 -26.07
N LEU A 356 14.25 3.90 -26.00
CA LEU A 356 14.13 5.35 -26.15
C LEU A 356 15.08 6.08 -25.19
N GLN A 357 15.77 7.10 -25.70
CA GLN A 357 16.60 7.96 -24.87
C GLN A 357 15.74 8.68 -23.83
N THR A 358 16.33 8.97 -22.67
CA THR A 358 15.62 9.57 -21.53
C THR A 358 14.96 10.90 -21.88
N GLU A 359 15.63 11.73 -22.68
CA GLU A 359 15.16 13.03 -23.15
C GLU A 359 13.94 12.88 -24.05
N ASP A 360 13.95 11.91 -24.96
CA ASP A 360 12.85 11.65 -25.89
C ASP A 360 11.65 11.05 -25.15
N PHE A 361 11.89 10.16 -24.20
CA PHE A 361 10.86 9.59 -23.35
C PHE A 361 10.19 10.68 -22.46
N ALA A 362 11.00 11.56 -21.86
CA ALA A 362 10.52 12.70 -21.07
C ALA A 362 9.74 13.71 -21.92
N ALA A 363 9.99 13.80 -23.22
CA ALA A 363 9.27 14.69 -24.14
C ALA A 363 7.88 14.16 -24.54
N LEU A 364 7.53 12.91 -24.21
CA LEU A 364 6.22 12.35 -24.50
C LEU A 364 5.10 13.09 -23.75
N LYS A 365 3.94 13.22 -24.38
CA LYS A 365 2.76 13.83 -23.73
C LYS A 365 2.27 12.96 -22.58
N THR A 366 1.68 13.56 -21.54
CA THR A 366 1.04 12.83 -20.43
C THR A 366 -0.02 11.83 -20.92
N SER A 367 -0.75 12.14 -21.99
CA SER A 367 -1.71 11.22 -22.63
C SER A 367 -1.05 10.01 -23.29
N ALA A 368 0.20 10.13 -23.77
CA ALA A 368 0.95 9.03 -24.31
C ALA A 368 1.48 8.11 -23.19
N ILE A 369 1.98 8.69 -22.09
CA ILE A 369 2.37 7.93 -20.89
C ILE A 369 1.17 7.15 -20.32
N ALA A 370 0.01 7.78 -20.19
CA ALA A 370 -1.23 7.11 -19.79
C ALA A 370 -1.70 6.01 -20.78
N GLY A 371 -1.25 6.07 -22.04
CA GLY A 371 -1.56 5.10 -23.09
C GLY A 371 -0.62 3.89 -23.14
N LEU A 372 0.49 3.89 -22.40
CA LEU A 372 1.42 2.75 -22.36
C LEU A 372 0.73 1.51 -21.81
N SER A 373 0.94 0.37 -22.46
CA SER A 373 0.53 -0.93 -21.93
C SER A 373 1.33 -1.29 -20.68
N THR A 374 0.78 -2.18 -19.85
CA THR A 374 1.50 -2.68 -18.66
C THR A 374 2.78 -3.43 -19.02
N ASN A 375 2.85 -4.07 -20.19
CA ASN A 375 4.07 -4.70 -20.69
C ASN A 375 5.14 -3.66 -21.07
N GLN A 376 4.75 -2.53 -21.66
CA GLN A 376 5.68 -1.43 -21.94
C GLN A 376 6.16 -0.77 -20.64
N VAL A 377 5.26 -0.52 -19.68
CA VAL A 377 5.66 0.05 -18.37
C VAL A 377 6.59 -0.88 -17.59
N LYS A 378 6.33 -2.20 -17.63
CA LYS A 378 7.21 -3.21 -17.02
C LYS A 378 8.60 -3.25 -17.65
N ALA A 379 8.73 -2.85 -18.92
CA ALA A 379 9.99 -2.83 -19.65
C ALA A 379 10.79 -1.53 -19.47
N LEU A 380 10.23 -0.51 -18.81
CA LEU A 380 10.93 0.75 -18.57
C LEU A 380 12.19 0.54 -17.75
N THR A 381 13.25 1.24 -18.13
CA THR A 381 14.49 1.30 -17.34
C THR A 381 14.32 2.25 -16.15
N THR A 382 15.17 2.12 -15.14
CA THR A 382 15.17 3.06 -14.01
C THR A 382 15.46 4.48 -14.46
N ASP A 383 16.32 4.67 -15.46
CA ASP A 383 16.64 5.99 -16.01
C ASP A 383 15.43 6.63 -16.68
N GLN A 384 14.60 5.85 -17.38
CA GLN A 384 13.34 6.34 -17.96
C GLN A 384 12.29 6.68 -16.90
N ILE A 385 12.27 5.96 -15.79
CA ILE A 385 11.38 6.28 -14.65
C ILE A 385 11.83 7.59 -13.98
N VAL A 386 13.13 7.77 -13.76
CA VAL A 386 13.70 9.02 -13.21
C VAL A 386 13.48 10.20 -14.17
N ALA A 387 13.48 9.97 -15.48
CA ALA A 387 13.24 11.01 -16.47
C ALA A 387 11.78 11.47 -16.57
N LEU A 388 10.84 10.82 -15.89
CA LEU A 388 9.45 11.26 -15.86
C LEU A 388 9.34 12.63 -15.20
N ALA A 389 8.56 13.53 -15.78
CA ALA A 389 8.06 14.68 -15.07
C ALA A 389 6.92 14.26 -14.13
N THR A 390 6.76 14.97 -13.02
CA THR A 390 5.69 14.71 -12.04
C THR A 390 4.27 14.66 -12.63
N ALA A 391 4.00 15.45 -13.68
CA ALA A 391 2.72 15.40 -14.39
C ALA A 391 2.53 14.09 -15.19
N GLN A 392 3.61 13.50 -15.70
CA GLN A 392 3.60 12.21 -16.39
C GLN A 392 3.48 11.06 -15.39
N ALA A 393 4.19 11.12 -14.26
CA ALA A 393 4.03 10.15 -13.18
C ALA A 393 2.57 10.10 -12.69
N ASN A 394 1.95 11.26 -12.43
CA ASN A 394 0.52 11.34 -12.06
C ASN A 394 -0.45 10.87 -13.17
N ALA A 395 0.00 10.83 -14.43
CA ALA A 395 -0.80 10.31 -15.53
C ALA A 395 -0.86 8.78 -15.57
N LEU A 396 0.05 8.08 -14.87
CA LEU A 396 0.03 6.62 -14.77
C LEU A 396 -1.27 6.13 -14.13
N SER A 397 -1.85 5.10 -14.73
CA SER A 397 -2.98 4.36 -14.15
C SER A 397 -2.52 3.40 -13.06
N SER A 398 -3.45 2.98 -12.18
CA SER A 398 -3.18 1.98 -11.15
C SER A 398 -2.59 0.68 -11.71
N SER A 399 -3.05 0.22 -12.87
CA SER A 399 -2.53 -0.98 -13.51
C SER A 399 -1.09 -0.81 -14.02
N GLN A 400 -0.75 0.38 -14.51
CA GLN A 400 0.61 0.70 -14.94
C GLN A 400 1.56 0.80 -13.74
N VAL A 401 1.16 1.48 -12.67
CA VAL A 401 1.94 1.54 -11.42
C VAL A 401 2.16 0.15 -10.82
N ALA A 402 1.13 -0.69 -10.80
CA ALA A 402 1.26 -2.09 -10.37
C ALA A 402 2.17 -2.93 -11.28
N ALA A 403 2.42 -2.51 -12.53
CA ALA A 403 3.29 -3.20 -13.47
C ALA A 403 4.78 -2.79 -13.35
N LEU A 404 5.10 -1.73 -12.61
CA LEU A 404 6.49 -1.32 -12.36
C LEU A 404 7.28 -2.45 -11.68
N SER A 405 8.56 -2.59 -12.02
CA SER A 405 9.47 -3.43 -11.26
C SER A 405 9.73 -2.84 -9.86
N THR A 406 10.26 -3.63 -8.94
CA THR A 406 10.72 -3.12 -7.64
C THR A 406 11.79 -2.04 -7.81
N ASP A 407 12.70 -2.22 -8.76
CA ASP A 407 13.73 -1.23 -9.08
C ASP A 407 13.12 0.05 -9.65
N GLY A 408 12.08 -0.06 -10.48
CA GLY A 408 11.32 1.08 -10.98
C GLY A 408 10.60 1.84 -9.87
N VAL A 409 10.01 1.14 -8.90
CA VAL A 409 9.39 1.79 -7.72
C VAL A 409 10.43 2.50 -6.85
N ALA A 410 11.59 1.88 -6.62
CA ALA A 410 12.70 2.50 -5.90
C ALA A 410 13.28 3.72 -6.64
N ALA A 411 13.25 3.71 -7.98
CA ALA A 411 13.76 4.78 -8.83
C ALA A 411 12.81 5.99 -8.95
N LEU A 412 11.52 5.87 -8.58
CA LEU A 412 10.60 7.01 -8.58
C LEU A 412 11.12 8.14 -7.69
N GLU A 413 11.20 9.35 -8.23
CA GLU A 413 11.52 10.50 -7.39
C GLU A 413 10.42 10.73 -6.34
N THR A 414 10.76 11.31 -5.19
CA THR A 414 9.79 11.52 -4.10
C THR A 414 8.64 12.43 -4.52
N ALA A 415 8.91 13.44 -5.35
CA ALA A 415 7.89 14.32 -5.91
C ALA A 415 6.88 13.56 -6.79
N ASP A 416 7.39 12.63 -7.60
CA ASP A 416 6.59 11.82 -8.51
C ASP A 416 5.74 10.79 -7.77
N LEU A 417 6.32 10.12 -6.77
CA LEU A 417 5.63 9.18 -5.91
C LEU A 417 4.46 9.86 -5.17
N VAL A 418 4.69 11.04 -4.60
CA VAL A 418 3.64 11.78 -3.87
C VAL A 418 2.56 12.32 -4.81
N ALA A 419 2.89 12.57 -6.08
CA ALA A 419 1.90 12.97 -7.08
C ALA A 419 1.00 11.81 -7.56
N LEU A 420 1.36 10.55 -7.30
CA LEU A 420 0.51 9.41 -7.62
C LEU A 420 -0.79 9.42 -6.81
N LYS A 421 -1.88 9.07 -7.49
CA LYS A 421 -3.20 8.92 -6.87
C LYS A 421 -3.17 7.80 -5.83
N THR A 422 -3.98 7.92 -4.77
CA THR A 422 -4.12 6.87 -3.74
C THR A 422 -4.53 5.52 -4.30
N ALA A 423 -5.35 5.49 -5.35
CA ALA A 423 -5.71 4.26 -6.06
C ALA A 423 -4.52 3.58 -6.75
N ALA A 424 -3.48 4.32 -7.13
CA ALA A 424 -2.25 3.76 -7.69
C ALA A 424 -1.32 3.22 -6.59
N ILE A 425 -1.21 3.94 -5.46
CA ILE A 425 -0.47 3.45 -4.27
C ILE A 425 -1.09 2.17 -3.71
N ASN A 426 -2.42 2.09 -3.62
CA ASN A 426 -3.14 0.87 -3.20
C ASN A 426 -2.96 -0.31 -4.19
N ALA A 427 -2.60 -0.03 -5.46
CA ALA A 427 -2.38 -1.07 -6.45
C ALA A 427 -0.97 -1.71 -6.37
N LEU A 428 -0.06 -1.13 -5.58
CA LEU A 428 1.25 -1.71 -5.33
C LEU A 428 1.10 -3.04 -4.59
N ASN A 429 1.87 -4.05 -4.98
CA ASN A 429 1.99 -5.30 -4.23
C ASN A 429 2.98 -5.15 -3.05
N SER A 430 3.07 -6.17 -2.19
CA SER A 430 3.94 -6.13 -1.02
C SER A 430 5.43 -5.98 -1.37
N ALA A 431 5.92 -6.62 -2.43
CA ALA A 431 7.32 -6.49 -2.84
C ALA A 431 7.64 -5.07 -3.36
N GLN A 432 6.71 -4.44 -4.07
CA GLN A 432 6.85 -3.05 -4.51
C GLN A 432 6.83 -2.07 -3.34
N VAL A 433 5.97 -2.28 -2.35
CA VAL A 433 5.98 -1.46 -1.12
C VAL A 433 7.30 -1.65 -0.35
N ALA A 434 7.83 -2.88 -0.29
CA ALA A 434 9.13 -3.15 0.34
C ALA A 434 10.30 -2.51 -0.39
N ALA A 435 10.16 -2.25 -1.69
CA ALA A 435 11.17 -1.60 -2.51
C ALA A 435 11.20 -0.07 -2.34
N LEU A 436 10.21 0.54 -1.69
CA LEU A 436 10.26 1.97 -1.39
C LEU A 436 11.48 2.28 -0.53
N THR A 437 12.21 3.34 -0.84
CA THR A 437 13.25 3.85 0.03
C THR A 437 12.64 4.45 1.30
N THR A 438 13.43 4.60 2.36
CA THR A 438 12.99 5.29 3.58
C THR A 438 12.60 6.75 3.32
N GLY A 439 13.31 7.44 2.41
CA GLY A 439 12.96 8.79 1.98
C GLY A 439 11.62 8.85 1.24
N GLN A 440 11.34 7.87 0.38
CA GLN A 440 10.04 7.73 -0.28
C GLN A 440 8.91 7.45 0.72
N ALA A 441 9.10 6.50 1.65
CA ALA A 441 8.12 6.18 2.69
C ALA A 441 7.78 7.40 3.57
N ALA A 442 8.80 8.15 4.01
CA ALA A 442 8.64 9.38 4.77
C ALA A 442 7.91 10.49 3.99
N SER A 443 8.02 10.50 2.66
CA SER A 443 7.39 11.51 1.80
C SER A 443 5.90 11.29 1.53
N LEU A 444 5.40 10.05 1.69
CA LEU A 444 4.00 9.72 1.40
C LEU A 444 3.03 10.58 2.20
N SER A 445 1.97 11.06 1.56
CA SER A 445 0.90 11.75 2.28
C SER A 445 0.15 10.79 3.22
N THR A 446 -0.50 11.33 4.25
CA THR A 446 -1.35 10.55 5.15
C THR A 446 -2.48 9.81 4.40
N ALA A 447 -3.02 10.40 3.34
CA ALA A 447 -4.01 9.76 2.48
C ALA A 447 -3.45 8.58 1.68
N GLN A 448 -2.20 8.67 1.21
CA GLN A 448 -1.53 7.58 0.51
C GLN A 448 -1.18 6.44 1.47
N VAL A 449 -0.66 6.74 2.66
CA VAL A 449 -0.40 5.72 3.71
C VAL A 449 -1.71 5.03 4.13
N ALA A 450 -2.78 5.80 4.35
CA ALA A 450 -4.10 5.26 4.66
C ALA A 450 -4.73 4.46 3.51
N SER A 451 -4.23 4.57 2.28
CA SER A 451 -4.70 3.79 1.13
C SER A 451 -4.00 2.44 0.95
N LEU A 452 -2.90 2.18 1.67
CA LEU A 452 -2.19 0.90 1.60
C LEU A 452 -3.08 -0.26 2.05
N SER A 453 -3.06 -1.37 1.31
CA SER A 453 -3.84 -2.55 1.69
C SER A 453 -3.24 -3.24 2.93
N THR A 454 -4.05 -3.97 3.69
CA THR A 454 -3.56 -4.76 4.83
C THR A 454 -2.47 -5.78 4.45
N ALA A 455 -2.46 -6.26 3.19
CA ALA A 455 -1.38 -7.10 2.67
C ALA A 455 -0.06 -6.34 2.49
N ASN A 456 -0.11 -5.07 2.10
CA ASN A 456 1.08 -4.22 2.06
C ASN A 456 1.64 -3.96 3.45
N LEU A 457 0.79 -3.74 4.46
CA LEU A 457 1.24 -3.52 5.85
C LEU A 457 1.79 -4.79 6.51
N SER A 458 1.25 -5.96 6.18
CA SER A 458 1.65 -7.22 6.82
C SER A 458 2.94 -7.82 6.27
N ALA A 459 3.22 -7.63 4.98
CA ALA A 459 4.34 -8.27 4.28
C ALA A 459 5.18 -7.32 3.43
N GLY A 460 4.75 -6.06 3.26
CA GLY A 460 5.40 -5.10 2.37
C GLY A 460 6.20 -4.00 3.07
N LEU A 461 5.92 -3.67 4.33
CA LEU A 461 6.75 -2.70 5.07
C LEU A 461 7.95 -3.38 5.74
N THR A 462 9.14 -2.85 5.47
CA THR A 462 10.36 -3.13 6.22
C THR A 462 10.37 -2.35 7.53
N THR A 463 11.18 -2.78 8.51
CA THR A 463 11.33 -2.06 9.79
C THR A 463 11.90 -0.66 9.60
N ASP A 464 12.85 -0.49 8.68
CA ASP A 464 13.46 0.81 8.40
C ASP A 464 12.46 1.78 7.77
N GLN A 465 11.56 1.30 6.92
CA GLN A 465 10.46 2.11 6.40
C GLN A 465 9.46 2.49 7.49
N VAL A 466 9.20 1.61 8.47
CA VAL A 466 8.32 1.94 9.61
C VAL A 466 8.93 3.02 10.48
N VAL A 467 10.22 2.93 10.79
CA VAL A 467 10.98 3.98 11.51
C VAL A 467 10.96 5.30 10.73
N ALA A 468 10.96 5.25 9.40
CA ALA A 468 10.88 6.46 8.57
C ALA A 468 9.49 7.12 8.52
N LEU A 469 8.42 6.43 8.93
CA LEU A 469 7.08 7.01 9.00
C LEU A 469 6.98 7.98 10.17
N ASN A 470 6.36 9.13 9.96
CA ASN A 470 6.09 10.08 11.03
C ASN A 470 4.77 9.78 11.77
N SER A 471 4.59 10.43 12.91
CA SER A 471 3.41 10.25 13.77
C SER A 471 2.07 10.51 13.06
N ALA A 472 2.03 11.44 12.09
CA ALA A 472 0.81 11.74 11.36
C ALA A 472 0.44 10.63 10.37
N GLN A 473 1.43 10.03 9.70
CA GLN A 473 1.25 8.87 8.81
C GLN A 473 0.78 7.64 9.59
N LEU A 474 1.41 7.32 10.73
CA LEU A 474 0.99 6.21 11.59
C LEU A 474 -0.43 6.42 12.15
N ASN A 475 -0.78 7.66 12.52
CA ASN A 475 -2.13 8.00 12.96
C ASN A 475 -3.18 7.99 11.85
N ALA A 476 -2.77 8.06 10.58
CA ALA A 476 -3.67 7.96 9.44
C ALA A 476 -4.15 6.53 9.20
N LEU A 477 -3.43 5.52 9.71
CA LEU A 477 -3.82 4.13 9.58
C LEU A 477 -5.18 3.86 10.27
N SER A 478 -6.00 3.07 9.60
CA SER A 478 -7.20 2.46 10.19
C SER A 478 -6.83 1.37 11.19
N THR A 479 -7.76 1.02 12.07
CA THR A 479 -7.58 -0.07 13.03
C THR A 479 -7.33 -1.42 12.34
N ALA A 480 -7.93 -1.67 11.17
CA ALA A 480 -7.67 -2.86 10.37
C ALA A 480 -6.24 -2.89 9.82
N GLN A 481 -5.69 -1.76 9.38
CA GLN A 481 -4.30 -1.64 8.93
C GLN A 481 -3.31 -1.81 10.08
N VAL A 482 -3.59 -1.22 11.26
CA VAL A 482 -2.76 -1.40 12.46
C VAL A 482 -2.74 -2.86 12.91
N ASN A 483 -3.89 -3.54 12.91
CA ASN A 483 -3.97 -4.96 13.24
C ASN A 483 -3.20 -5.85 12.21
N ALA A 484 -3.09 -5.39 10.96
CA ALA A 484 -2.35 -6.08 9.91
C ALA A 484 -0.83 -5.93 10.01
N LEU A 485 -0.30 -4.95 10.77
CA LEU A 485 1.14 -4.77 10.94
C LEU A 485 1.82 -6.06 11.42
N SER A 486 3.00 -6.34 10.89
CA SER A 486 3.82 -7.44 11.39
C SER A 486 4.31 -7.14 12.81
N THR A 487 4.71 -8.17 13.56
CA THR A 487 5.32 -7.99 14.89
C THR A 487 6.63 -7.18 14.81
N GLY A 488 7.43 -7.40 13.76
CA GLY A 488 8.63 -6.60 13.50
C GLY A 488 8.30 -5.13 13.22
N SER A 489 7.24 -4.85 12.45
CA SER A 489 6.76 -3.49 12.23
C SER A 489 6.31 -2.83 13.52
N VAL A 490 5.58 -3.53 14.40
CA VAL A 490 5.17 -2.98 15.70
C VAL A 490 6.38 -2.69 16.60
N ALA A 491 7.35 -3.60 16.66
CA ALA A 491 8.59 -3.39 17.42
C ALA A 491 9.45 -2.23 16.89
N ALA A 492 9.30 -1.88 15.60
CA ALA A 492 10.01 -0.79 14.95
C ALA A 492 9.36 0.60 15.12
N ILE A 493 8.12 0.70 15.63
CA ILE A 493 7.46 1.99 15.86
C ILE A 493 8.23 2.76 16.95
N GLU A 494 8.62 4.00 16.67
CA GLU A 494 9.34 4.80 17.67
C GLU A 494 8.43 5.14 18.86
N THR A 495 9.02 5.27 20.05
CA THR A 495 8.28 5.55 21.29
C THR A 495 7.47 6.85 21.21
N ALA A 496 8.02 7.87 20.54
CA ALA A 496 7.34 9.15 20.33
C ALA A 496 6.08 9.00 19.46
N ASP A 497 6.13 8.17 18.42
CA ASP A 497 4.98 7.91 17.55
C ASP A 497 3.92 7.08 18.28
N LEU A 498 4.35 6.03 18.99
CA LEU A 498 3.45 5.16 19.75
C LEU A 498 2.66 5.95 20.80
N ALA A 499 3.31 6.89 21.50
CA ALA A 499 2.68 7.71 22.54
C ALA A 499 1.51 8.56 22.00
N VAL A 500 1.55 8.97 20.73
CA VAL A 500 0.52 9.79 20.09
C VAL A 500 -0.44 8.99 19.21
N MET A 501 -0.29 7.67 19.12
CA MET A 501 -1.23 6.82 18.39
C MET A 501 -2.63 6.84 19.00
N LYS A 502 -3.66 6.80 18.16
CA LYS A 502 -5.06 6.68 18.61
C LYS A 502 -5.24 5.48 19.56
N THR A 503 -5.95 5.70 20.67
CA THR A 503 -6.31 4.64 21.64
C THR A 503 -7.04 3.47 20.98
N ALA A 504 -7.93 3.76 20.01
CA ALA A 504 -8.63 2.73 19.24
C ALA A 504 -7.67 1.84 18.42
N SER A 505 -6.56 2.39 17.91
CA SER A 505 -5.56 1.60 17.18
C SER A 505 -4.83 0.65 18.12
N ILE A 506 -4.39 1.13 19.29
CA ILE A 506 -3.73 0.30 20.31
C ILE A 506 -4.65 -0.80 20.85
N ALA A 507 -5.93 -0.48 21.07
CA ALA A 507 -6.93 -1.45 21.55
C ALA A 507 -7.13 -2.64 20.58
N THR A 508 -6.84 -2.45 19.29
CA THR A 508 -7.00 -3.50 18.27
C THR A 508 -5.76 -4.35 18.01
N LEU A 509 -4.66 -4.10 18.72
CA LEU A 509 -3.46 -4.94 18.61
C LEU A 509 -3.75 -6.39 19.02
N ARG A 510 -3.25 -7.33 18.23
CA ARG A 510 -3.30 -8.76 18.53
C ARG A 510 -2.32 -9.09 19.65
N THR A 511 -2.55 -10.21 20.34
CA THR A 511 -1.66 -10.68 21.43
C THR A 511 -0.20 -10.79 20.99
N ALA A 512 0.07 -11.34 19.80
CA ALA A 512 1.42 -11.40 19.24
C ALA A 512 2.05 -10.02 18.96
N GLN A 513 1.25 -9.02 18.60
CA GLN A 513 1.73 -7.65 18.38
C GLN A 513 2.03 -6.95 19.72
N VAL A 514 1.19 -7.15 20.74
CA VAL A 514 1.45 -6.65 22.10
C VAL A 514 2.70 -7.30 22.68
N ALA A 515 2.91 -8.60 22.45
CA ALA A 515 4.12 -9.31 22.85
C ALA A 515 5.38 -8.83 22.12
N ALA A 516 5.23 -8.20 20.96
CA ALA A 516 6.34 -7.65 20.19
C ALA A 516 6.74 -6.24 20.65
N LEU A 517 5.95 -5.57 21.50
CA LEU A 517 6.32 -4.27 22.04
C LEU A 517 7.60 -4.40 22.90
N THR A 518 8.53 -3.46 22.76
CA THR A 518 9.67 -3.37 23.69
C THR A 518 9.23 -2.81 25.04
N THR A 519 10.04 -2.97 26.08
CA THR A 519 9.77 -2.35 27.39
C THR A 519 9.69 -0.83 27.28
N ASP A 520 10.56 -0.21 26.48
CA ASP A 520 10.55 1.23 26.24
C ASP A 520 9.27 1.69 25.53
N GLN A 521 8.76 0.89 24.59
CA GLN A 521 7.47 1.13 23.94
C GLN A 521 6.30 1.00 24.93
N VAL A 522 6.34 0.03 25.85
CA VAL A 522 5.29 -0.11 26.88
C VAL A 522 5.30 1.10 27.82
N VAL A 523 6.48 1.57 28.24
CA VAL A 523 6.62 2.82 29.04
C VAL A 523 6.07 4.03 28.29
N ALA A 524 6.25 4.10 26.98
CA ALA A 524 5.80 5.22 26.16
C ALA A 524 4.27 5.28 25.97
N LEU A 525 3.52 4.20 26.24
CA LEU A 525 2.06 4.20 26.11
C LEU A 525 1.44 5.17 27.13
N SER A 526 0.51 6.01 26.67
CA SER A 526 -0.30 6.82 27.56
C SER A 526 -1.21 5.96 28.44
N THR A 527 -1.62 6.51 29.58
CA THR A 527 -2.59 5.85 30.47
C THR A 527 -3.91 5.52 29.78
N ALA A 528 -4.35 6.36 28.83
CA ALA A 528 -5.55 6.09 28.03
C ALA A 528 -5.37 4.88 27.08
N GLN A 529 -4.17 4.71 26.52
CA GLN A 529 -3.86 3.55 25.66
C GLN A 529 -3.76 2.26 26.48
N ILE A 530 -3.12 2.30 27.65
CA ILE A 530 -3.05 1.15 28.58
C ILE A 530 -4.45 0.73 29.05
N ALA A 531 -5.28 1.69 29.45
CA ALA A 531 -6.66 1.41 29.87
C ALA A 531 -7.51 0.78 28.75
N ALA A 532 -7.19 1.04 27.48
CA ALA A 532 -7.91 0.52 26.32
C ALA A 532 -7.49 -0.91 25.91
N LEU A 533 -6.38 -1.45 26.45
CA LEU A 533 -5.93 -2.80 26.13
C LEU A 533 -6.92 -3.85 26.63
N SER A 534 -7.24 -4.85 25.79
CA SER A 534 -8.12 -5.94 26.21
C SER A 534 -7.46 -6.84 27.26
N THR A 535 -8.26 -7.51 28.10
CA THR A 535 -7.75 -8.50 29.06
C THR A 535 -6.94 -9.61 28.38
N ASN A 536 -7.34 -10.03 27.18
CA ASN A 536 -6.60 -11.02 26.40
C ASN A 536 -5.23 -10.51 25.94
N ALA A 537 -5.14 -9.23 25.58
CA ALA A 537 -3.88 -8.58 25.24
C ALA A 537 -2.92 -8.53 26.45
N LEU A 538 -3.43 -8.31 27.66
CA LEU A 538 -2.61 -8.38 28.87
C LEU A 538 -2.22 -9.81 29.22
N SER A 539 -3.17 -10.75 29.23
CA SER A 539 -2.93 -12.11 29.73
C SER A 539 -2.03 -12.95 28.84
N ALA A 540 -2.13 -12.78 27.52
CA ALA A 540 -1.42 -13.59 26.53
C ALA A 540 -0.46 -12.76 25.66
N GLY A 541 -0.49 -11.44 25.78
CA GLY A 541 0.36 -10.53 25.02
C GLY A 541 1.48 -9.90 25.83
N LEU A 542 1.32 -9.59 27.12
CA LEU A 542 2.44 -9.03 27.91
C LEU A 542 3.34 -10.13 28.47
N SER A 543 4.63 -10.00 28.20
CA SER A 543 5.69 -10.69 28.94
C SER A 543 5.81 -10.14 30.37
N THR A 544 6.54 -10.86 31.23
CA THR A 544 6.77 -10.40 32.61
C THR A 544 7.56 -9.09 32.62
N ASP A 545 8.60 -8.97 31.80
CA ASP A 545 9.41 -7.74 31.72
C ASP A 545 8.60 -6.55 31.23
N GLN A 546 7.71 -6.74 30.25
CA GLN A 546 6.80 -5.69 29.78
C GLN A 546 5.78 -5.29 30.85
N ALA A 547 5.27 -6.23 31.65
CA ALA A 547 4.35 -5.91 32.75
C ALA A 547 5.05 -5.12 33.86
N VAL A 548 6.32 -5.44 34.16
CA VAL A 548 7.14 -4.70 35.12
C VAL A 548 7.56 -3.32 34.59
N ALA A 549 7.66 -3.17 33.27
CA ALA A 549 7.96 -1.88 32.65
C ALA A 549 6.78 -0.87 32.74
N LEU A 550 5.58 -1.29 33.16
CA LEU A 550 4.48 -0.37 33.39
C LEU A 550 4.82 0.56 34.56
N GLY A 551 4.79 1.87 34.34
CA GLY A 551 4.93 2.84 35.42
C GLY A 551 3.67 2.95 36.28
N SER A 552 3.80 3.50 37.49
CA SER A 552 2.71 3.54 38.48
C SER A 552 1.46 4.26 37.98
N ALA A 553 1.60 5.29 37.15
CA ALA A 553 0.47 5.97 36.51
C ALA A 553 -0.29 5.08 35.52
N GLN A 554 0.42 4.21 34.78
CA GLN A 554 -0.17 3.24 33.85
C GLN A 554 -0.83 2.08 34.61
N VAL A 555 -0.22 1.63 35.70
CA VAL A 555 -0.80 0.58 36.56
C VAL A 555 -2.07 1.08 37.28
N ALA A 556 -2.08 2.33 37.74
CA ALA A 556 -3.22 2.94 38.42
C ALA A 556 -4.50 3.01 37.57
N VAL A 557 -4.38 3.07 36.23
CA VAL A 557 -5.54 3.15 35.34
C VAL A 557 -6.13 1.80 34.97
N LEU A 558 -5.42 0.69 35.23
CA LEU A 558 -5.93 -0.67 34.97
C LEU A 558 -7.29 -0.89 35.66
N SER A 559 -8.19 -1.58 34.97
CA SER A 559 -9.44 -2.07 35.53
C SER A 559 -9.21 -3.34 36.35
N SER A 560 -10.12 -3.65 37.27
CA SER A 560 -10.03 -4.89 38.06
C SER A 560 -9.93 -6.15 37.20
N ALA A 561 -10.59 -6.16 36.03
CA ALA A 561 -10.52 -7.28 35.08
C ALA A 561 -9.15 -7.38 34.40
N GLN A 562 -8.54 -6.25 34.03
CA GLN A 562 -7.19 -6.22 33.45
C GLN A 562 -6.14 -6.69 34.46
N VAL A 563 -6.22 -6.23 35.72
CA VAL A 563 -5.32 -6.66 36.80
C VAL A 563 -5.46 -8.15 37.05
N ALA A 564 -6.68 -8.67 37.13
CA ALA A 564 -6.93 -10.09 37.30
C ALA A 564 -6.42 -10.94 36.12
N SER A 565 -6.30 -10.36 34.93
CA SER A 565 -5.79 -11.04 33.74
C SER A 565 -4.26 -11.11 33.65
N LEU A 566 -3.52 -10.37 34.48
CA LEU A 566 -2.06 -10.46 34.53
C LEU A 566 -1.60 -11.86 34.92
N SER A 567 -0.45 -12.30 34.40
CA SER A 567 0.10 -13.59 34.83
C SER A 567 0.53 -13.52 36.30
N THR A 568 0.52 -14.66 37.00
CA THR A 568 1.00 -14.76 38.38
C THR A 568 2.44 -14.28 38.53
N ALA A 569 3.30 -14.59 37.54
CA ALA A 569 4.68 -14.11 37.50
C ALA A 569 4.76 -12.59 37.34
N ALA A 570 3.93 -11.99 36.49
CA ALA A 570 3.87 -10.54 36.33
C ALA A 570 3.45 -9.84 37.63
N VAL A 571 2.41 -10.34 38.31
CA VAL A 571 1.97 -9.76 39.60
C VAL A 571 3.08 -9.84 40.65
N ALA A 572 3.80 -10.96 40.74
CA ALA A 572 4.92 -11.13 41.66
C ALA A 572 6.12 -10.22 41.33
N ALA A 573 6.33 -9.90 40.05
CA ALA A 573 7.48 -9.13 39.58
C ALA A 573 7.26 -7.61 39.61
N LEU A 574 6.01 -7.12 39.69
CA LEU A 574 5.72 -5.70 39.86
C LEU A 574 6.46 -5.14 41.09
N ASN A 575 6.95 -3.90 41.03
CA ASN A 575 7.51 -3.29 42.22
C ASN A 575 6.40 -2.93 43.23
N THR A 576 6.78 -2.67 44.47
CA THR A 576 5.84 -2.36 45.55
C THR A 576 5.01 -1.10 45.28
N GLU A 577 5.59 -0.08 44.68
CA GLU A 577 4.90 1.19 44.37
C GLU A 577 3.79 0.99 43.33
N ASP A 578 4.03 0.18 42.30
CA ASP A 578 3.08 -0.15 41.26
C ASP A 578 1.92 -1.00 41.79
N VAL A 579 2.21 -1.98 42.65
CA VAL A 579 1.16 -2.76 43.33
C VAL A 579 0.33 -1.85 44.23
N ALA A 580 0.94 -0.92 44.97
CA ALA A 580 0.23 0.05 45.80
C ALA A 580 -0.59 1.05 44.97
N ALA A 581 -0.20 1.34 43.73
CA ALA A 581 -0.95 2.21 42.82
C ALA A 581 -2.23 1.56 42.26
N LEU A 582 -2.39 0.24 42.38
CA LEU A 582 -3.60 -0.47 41.94
C LEU A 582 -4.84 0.01 42.71
N LYS A 583 -5.94 0.18 41.98
CA LYS A 583 -7.24 0.49 42.59
C LYS A 583 -7.62 -0.56 43.63
N THR A 584 -8.16 -0.12 44.76
CA THR A 584 -8.65 -1.00 45.83
C THR A 584 -9.59 -2.10 45.32
N ALA A 585 -10.48 -1.78 44.38
CA ALA A 585 -11.41 -2.74 43.78
C ALA A 585 -10.72 -3.85 42.95
N SER A 586 -9.46 -3.69 42.55
CA SER A 586 -8.70 -4.70 41.79
C SER A 586 -8.27 -5.87 42.67
N PHE A 587 -8.00 -5.63 43.95
CA PHE A 587 -7.56 -6.68 44.89
C PHE A 587 -8.64 -7.73 45.14
N ALA A 588 -9.93 -7.35 45.13
CA ALA A 588 -11.03 -8.31 45.20
C ALA A 588 -11.14 -9.23 43.96
N GLY A 589 -10.58 -8.79 42.83
CA GLY A 589 -10.60 -9.52 41.55
C GLY A 589 -9.40 -10.45 41.33
N LEU A 590 -8.34 -10.34 42.14
CA LEU A 590 -7.15 -11.20 42.01
C LEU A 590 -7.51 -12.68 42.21
N THR A 591 -6.81 -13.56 41.50
CA THR A 591 -6.89 -14.99 41.76
C THR A 591 -6.13 -15.35 43.04
N THR A 592 -6.50 -16.46 43.67
CA THR A 592 -5.76 -16.97 44.85
C THR A 592 -4.29 -17.24 44.54
N SER A 593 -3.97 -17.67 43.32
CA SER A 593 -2.58 -17.87 42.89
C SER A 593 -1.82 -16.54 42.75
N GLN A 594 -2.45 -15.48 42.23
CA GLN A 594 -1.83 -14.14 42.19
C GLN A 594 -1.60 -13.60 43.60
N VAL A 595 -2.57 -13.75 44.51
CA VAL A 595 -2.42 -13.32 45.91
C VAL A 595 -1.30 -14.08 46.61
N ALA A 596 -1.23 -15.41 46.45
CA ALA A 596 -0.14 -16.22 47.01
C ALA A 596 1.25 -15.86 46.44
N ALA A 597 1.30 -15.25 45.26
CA ALA A 597 2.54 -14.86 44.60
C ALA A 597 3.01 -13.44 44.94
N LEU A 598 2.20 -12.63 45.63
CA LEU A 598 2.65 -11.32 46.11
C LEU A 598 3.89 -11.48 47.01
N THR A 599 4.88 -10.61 46.88
CA THR A 599 6.03 -10.64 47.79
C THR A 599 5.64 -10.08 49.15
N THR A 600 6.44 -10.37 50.18
CA THR A 600 6.24 -9.77 51.51
C THR A 600 6.32 -8.25 51.46
N ASP A 601 7.22 -7.70 50.63
CA ASP A 601 7.37 -6.25 50.46
C ASP A 601 6.14 -5.64 49.78
N GLN A 602 5.55 -6.34 48.80
CA GLN A 602 4.30 -5.93 48.17
C GLN A 602 3.14 -5.94 49.17
N ILE A 603 3.05 -6.95 50.05
CA ILE A 603 2.02 -7.03 51.11
C ILE A 603 2.15 -5.88 52.11
N VAL A 604 3.37 -5.57 52.57
CA VAL A 604 3.65 -4.45 53.47
C VAL A 604 3.33 -3.11 52.80
N GLY A 605 3.55 -2.98 51.49
CA GLY A 605 3.25 -1.75 50.74
C GLY A 605 1.77 -1.51 50.47
N LEU A 606 0.87 -2.45 50.81
CA LEU A 606 -0.56 -2.26 50.60
C LEU A 606 -1.12 -1.27 51.63
N SER A 607 -2.06 -0.44 51.19
CA SER A 607 -2.90 0.30 52.13
C SER A 607 -3.87 -0.63 52.84
N THR A 608 -4.28 -0.26 54.07
CA THR A 608 -5.34 -0.96 54.81
C THR A 608 -6.63 -1.14 54.00
N GLY A 609 -6.97 -0.15 53.16
CA GLY A 609 -8.12 -0.26 52.25
C GLY A 609 -7.97 -1.39 51.22
N GLN A 610 -6.77 -1.59 50.67
CA GLN A 610 -6.46 -2.67 49.72
C GLN A 610 -6.45 -4.05 50.41
N ILE A 611 -5.90 -4.16 51.62
CA ILE A 611 -5.94 -5.40 52.42
C ILE A 611 -7.39 -5.80 52.71
N VAL A 612 -8.24 -4.84 53.10
CA VAL A 612 -9.66 -5.07 53.36
C VAL A 612 -10.43 -5.44 52.08
N ALA A 613 -9.93 -5.10 50.90
CA ALA A 613 -10.57 -5.53 49.65
C ALA A 613 -10.38 -7.01 49.34
N PHE A 614 -9.44 -7.71 49.99
CA PHE A 614 -9.34 -9.16 49.85
C PHE A 614 -10.60 -9.89 50.30
N THR A 615 -10.99 -10.87 49.50
CA THR A 615 -12.01 -11.86 49.80
C THR A 615 -11.47 -12.89 50.79
N THR A 616 -12.37 -13.58 51.49
CA THR A 616 -12.01 -14.66 52.42
C THR A 616 -11.13 -15.74 51.77
N LYS A 617 -11.39 -16.10 50.51
CA LYS A 617 -10.59 -17.09 49.78
C LYS A 617 -9.17 -16.59 49.47
N GLN A 618 -9.02 -15.31 49.17
CA GLN A 618 -7.72 -14.69 48.91
C GLN A 618 -6.88 -14.59 50.18
N VAL A 619 -7.49 -14.21 51.31
CA VAL A 619 -6.80 -14.22 52.61
C VAL A 619 -6.35 -15.63 52.99
N GLN A 620 -7.19 -16.64 52.75
CA GLN A 620 -6.81 -18.04 52.94
C GLN A 620 -5.68 -18.49 52.00
N ALA A 621 -5.51 -17.85 50.85
CA ALA A 621 -4.43 -18.17 49.91
C ALA A 621 -3.08 -17.50 50.26
N LEU A 622 -3.05 -16.56 51.21
CA LEU A 622 -1.80 -15.95 51.66
C LEU A 622 -0.87 -17.01 52.25
N THR A 623 0.39 -16.96 51.87
CA THR A 623 1.44 -17.76 52.48
C THR A 623 1.68 -17.32 53.93
N THR A 624 2.30 -18.20 54.71
CA THR A 624 2.68 -17.89 56.10
C THR A 624 3.62 -16.68 56.18
N SER A 625 4.57 -16.56 55.25
CA SER A 625 5.48 -15.41 55.18
C SER A 625 4.75 -14.10 54.90
N GLN A 626 3.77 -14.10 53.99
CA GLN A 626 2.95 -12.92 53.71
C GLN A 626 2.10 -12.50 54.90
N LEU A 627 1.48 -13.47 55.60
CA LEU A 627 0.73 -13.20 56.81
C LEU A 627 1.61 -12.60 57.90
N VAL A 628 2.82 -13.16 58.12
CA VAL A 628 3.79 -12.63 59.09
C VAL A 628 4.24 -11.22 58.74
N ALA A 629 4.47 -10.94 57.45
CA ALA A 629 4.92 -9.62 57.00
C ALA A 629 3.84 -8.54 57.11
N MET A 630 2.56 -8.90 57.09
CA MET A 630 1.47 -7.93 57.16
C MET A 630 1.49 -7.12 58.46
N GLU A 631 1.38 -5.81 58.36
CA GLU A 631 1.40 -4.92 59.51
C GLU A 631 0.23 -5.20 60.46
N THR A 632 0.41 -4.95 61.76
CA THR A 632 -0.63 -5.22 62.76
C THR A 632 -1.90 -4.43 62.49
N ALA A 633 -1.79 -3.17 62.04
CA ALA A 633 -2.92 -2.33 61.66
C ALA A 633 -3.75 -2.91 60.50
N ASP A 634 -3.08 -3.54 59.54
CA ASP A 634 -3.73 -4.20 58.40
C ASP A 634 -4.32 -5.55 58.79
N PHE A 635 -3.63 -6.32 59.64
CA PHE A 635 -4.13 -7.58 60.18
C PHE A 635 -5.46 -7.37 60.93
N VAL A 636 -5.54 -6.36 61.79
CA VAL A 636 -6.76 -6.08 62.57
C VAL A 636 -7.90 -5.52 61.70
N ALA A 637 -7.59 -5.03 60.50
CA ALA A 637 -8.60 -4.60 59.56
C ALA A 637 -9.30 -5.78 58.86
N LEU A 638 -8.70 -6.98 58.86
CA LEU A 638 -9.29 -8.19 58.27
C LEU A 638 -10.65 -8.52 58.86
N ARG A 639 -11.57 -8.98 58.01
CA ARG A 639 -12.90 -9.42 58.43
C ARG A 639 -12.80 -10.69 59.27
N THR A 640 -13.66 -10.84 60.26
CA THR A 640 -13.79 -12.07 61.08
C THR A 640 -13.97 -13.33 60.24
N GLY A 641 -14.72 -13.26 59.14
CA GLY A 641 -14.86 -14.38 58.20
C GLY A 641 -13.55 -14.76 57.49
N ALA A 642 -12.59 -13.85 57.36
CA ALA A 642 -11.27 -14.15 56.82
C ALA A 642 -10.37 -14.82 57.87
N ILE A 643 -10.40 -14.34 59.12
CA ILE A 643 -9.72 -14.97 60.27
C ILE A 643 -10.21 -16.41 60.44
N ALA A 644 -11.53 -16.63 60.44
CA ALA A 644 -12.13 -17.96 60.56
C ALA A 644 -11.76 -18.93 59.41
N ALA A 645 -11.29 -18.42 58.27
CA ALA A 645 -10.91 -19.22 57.11
C ALA A 645 -9.42 -19.58 57.06
N LEU A 646 -8.58 -18.99 57.91
CA LEU A 646 -7.16 -19.30 57.98
C LEU A 646 -6.94 -20.79 58.33
N SER A 647 -6.00 -21.43 57.68
CA SER A 647 -5.57 -22.79 58.05
C SER A 647 -4.85 -22.79 59.41
N THR A 648 -4.77 -23.96 60.05
CA THR A 648 -3.99 -24.14 61.29
C THR A 648 -2.52 -23.77 61.12
N THR A 649 -1.94 -23.98 59.92
CA THR A 649 -0.57 -23.60 59.60
C THR A 649 -0.40 -22.08 59.51
N GLN A 650 -1.36 -21.39 58.90
CA GLN A 650 -1.38 -19.92 58.84
C GLN A 650 -1.57 -19.31 60.23
N ILE A 651 -2.51 -19.83 61.03
CA ILE A 651 -2.71 -19.39 62.42
C ILE A 651 -1.43 -19.55 63.24
N ARG A 652 -0.76 -20.71 63.15
CA ARG A 652 0.51 -20.96 63.84
C ARG A 652 1.64 -20.02 63.42
N SER A 653 1.59 -19.49 62.21
CA SER A 653 2.63 -18.58 61.72
C SER A 653 2.48 -17.14 62.22
N LEU A 654 1.29 -16.73 62.68
CA LEU A 654 1.04 -15.34 63.12
C LEU A 654 1.99 -14.92 64.23
N THR A 655 2.45 -13.68 64.19
CA THR A 655 3.29 -13.13 65.27
C THR A 655 2.45 -12.91 66.54
N THR A 656 3.09 -12.91 67.71
CA THR A 656 2.41 -12.56 68.97
C THR A 656 1.85 -11.14 68.93
N ASP A 657 2.49 -10.22 68.23
CA ASP A 657 2.01 -8.84 68.06
C ASP A 657 0.73 -8.78 67.23
N GLN A 658 0.64 -9.57 66.16
CA GLN A 658 -0.59 -9.69 65.36
C GLN A 658 -1.73 -10.30 66.15
N ILE A 659 -1.44 -11.35 66.93
CA ILE A 659 -2.43 -11.99 67.81
C ILE A 659 -2.91 -11.01 68.89
N HIS A 660 -1.98 -10.31 69.54
CA HIS A 660 -2.28 -9.33 70.59
C HIS A 660 -3.08 -8.12 70.08
N ALA A 661 -2.85 -7.71 68.84
CA ALA A 661 -3.58 -6.62 68.24
C ALA A 661 -5.03 -6.99 67.85
N MET A 662 -5.39 -8.28 67.79
CA MET A 662 -6.71 -8.72 67.34
C MET A 662 -7.85 -8.06 68.14
N THR A 663 -8.91 -7.70 67.44
CA THR A 663 -10.14 -7.26 68.12
C THR A 663 -10.86 -8.43 68.77
N THR A 664 -11.68 -8.17 69.79
CA THR A 664 -12.53 -9.20 70.42
C THR A 664 -13.34 -10.00 69.40
N SER A 665 -13.92 -9.33 68.39
CA SER A 665 -14.68 -10.01 67.33
C SER A 665 -13.81 -10.94 66.48
N GLN A 666 -12.56 -10.55 66.19
CA GLN A 666 -11.62 -11.41 65.47
C GLN A 666 -11.17 -12.60 66.32
N VAL A 667 -10.92 -12.39 67.60
CA VAL A 667 -10.57 -13.47 68.54
C VAL A 667 -11.71 -14.47 68.67
N CYS A 668 -12.96 -14.00 68.82
CA CYS A 668 -14.14 -14.85 68.83
C CYS A 668 -14.33 -15.62 67.50
N SER A 669 -13.85 -15.07 66.37
CA SER A 669 -13.94 -15.74 65.07
C SER A 669 -12.95 -16.90 64.88
N ILE A 670 -11.97 -17.06 65.77
CA ILE A 670 -11.11 -18.25 65.80
C ILE A 670 -11.98 -19.48 66.06
N THR A 671 -11.96 -20.41 65.12
CA THR A 671 -12.78 -21.63 65.16
C THR A 671 -12.13 -22.70 66.04
N SER A 672 -12.93 -23.63 66.58
CA SER A 672 -12.42 -24.74 67.40
C SER A 672 -11.42 -25.64 66.64
N ASN A 673 -11.44 -25.62 65.30
CA ASN A 673 -10.47 -26.32 64.46
C ASN A 673 -9.12 -25.57 64.35
N GLN A 674 -9.12 -24.26 64.55
CA GLN A 674 -7.92 -23.41 64.48
C GLN A 674 -7.17 -23.35 65.82
N VAL A 675 -7.90 -23.47 66.94
CA VAL A 675 -7.33 -23.41 68.29
C VAL A 675 -6.14 -24.38 68.49
N PRO A 676 -6.19 -25.66 68.05
CA PRO A 676 -5.03 -26.56 68.15
C PRO A 676 -3.80 -26.13 67.35
N GLY A 677 -3.97 -25.22 66.38
CA GLY A 677 -2.87 -24.67 65.59
C GLY A 677 -2.04 -23.63 66.34
N LEU A 678 -2.61 -22.95 67.34
CA LEU A 678 -1.94 -21.92 68.12
C LEU A 678 -0.77 -22.50 68.92
N SER A 679 0.32 -21.75 68.99
CA SER A 679 1.42 -22.00 69.93
C SER A 679 1.09 -21.45 71.31
N THR A 680 1.77 -21.93 72.35
CA THR A 680 1.63 -21.41 73.72
C THR A 680 1.86 -19.90 73.79
N ASP A 681 2.87 -19.39 73.08
CA ASP A 681 3.16 -17.94 73.05
C ASP A 681 2.03 -17.13 72.39
N GLN A 682 1.42 -17.66 71.33
CA GLN A 682 0.27 -17.02 70.69
C GLN A 682 -0.97 -17.05 71.58
N ILE A 683 -1.23 -18.15 72.29
CA ILE A 683 -2.34 -18.23 73.23
C ILE A 683 -2.18 -17.18 74.33
N ASN A 684 -0.97 -17.04 74.87
CA ASN A 684 -0.64 -16.04 75.88
C ASN A 684 -0.75 -14.60 75.36
N ALA A 685 -0.58 -14.39 74.05
CA ALA A 685 -0.70 -13.07 73.42
C ALA A 685 -2.15 -12.66 73.16
N LEU A 686 -3.14 -13.57 73.23
CA LEU A 686 -4.52 -13.27 72.86
C LEU A 686 -5.12 -12.16 73.74
N PRO A 687 -5.75 -11.13 73.13
CA PRO A 687 -6.43 -10.10 73.88
C PRO A 687 -7.74 -10.67 74.44
N SER A 688 -7.90 -10.62 75.76
CA SER A 688 -9.14 -10.96 76.49
C SER A 688 -10.31 -10.09 75.97
N PRO A 689 -11.57 -10.59 75.81
CA PRO A 689 -12.29 -11.48 76.71
C PRO A 689 -12.92 -12.68 76.00
N LEU A 690 -12.44 -13.85 76.39
CA LEU A 690 -13.00 -15.12 75.99
C LEU A 690 -13.55 -15.78 77.23
N GLY A 691 -14.72 -16.39 77.15
CA GLY A 691 -15.45 -16.97 78.28
C GLY A 691 -14.57 -17.88 79.10
N THR A 692 -14.02 -17.33 80.19
CA THR A 692 -13.21 -18.07 81.13
C THR A 692 -13.90 -18.07 82.47
N PRO A 693 -13.95 -19.23 83.14
CA PRO A 693 -14.07 -19.24 84.59
C PRO A 693 -12.90 -19.98 85.25
N ILE A 694 -12.70 -19.72 86.54
CA ILE A 694 -11.77 -20.45 87.39
C ILE A 694 -12.31 -21.85 87.66
N VAL A 695 -11.55 -22.85 87.24
CA VAL A 695 -11.76 -24.27 87.51
C VAL A 695 -10.80 -24.70 88.61
N LEU A 696 -11.29 -25.48 89.57
CA LEU A 696 -10.53 -26.07 90.66
C LEU A 696 -10.46 -27.58 90.44
N ASP A 697 -9.24 -28.13 90.46
CA ASP A 697 -8.98 -29.56 90.45
C ASP A 697 -9.28 -30.15 91.84
N LEU A 698 -10.43 -30.81 92.00
CA LEU A 698 -10.87 -31.32 93.31
C LEU A 698 -10.45 -32.76 93.58
N ASN A 699 -10.03 -33.51 92.56
CA ASN A 699 -9.70 -34.93 92.65
C ASN A 699 -8.18 -35.20 92.60
N GLY A 700 -7.38 -34.20 92.24
CA GLY A 700 -5.92 -34.23 92.14
C GLY A 700 -5.36 -34.84 90.85
N ASP A 701 -6.15 -34.95 89.77
CA ASP A 701 -5.69 -35.48 88.47
C ASP A 701 -5.34 -34.40 87.43
N GLY A 702 -5.36 -33.13 87.85
CA GLY A 702 -5.13 -31.96 87.02
C GLY A 702 -6.42 -31.45 86.38
N ILE A 703 -6.39 -30.23 85.85
CA ILE A 703 -7.58 -29.60 85.27
C ILE A 703 -8.06 -30.39 84.04
N ASN A 704 -9.26 -30.95 84.13
CA ASN A 704 -9.90 -31.71 83.09
C ASN A 704 -11.15 -30.98 82.59
N THR A 705 -11.39 -31.02 81.28
CA THR A 705 -12.48 -30.27 80.64
C THR A 705 -13.23 -31.14 79.65
N LEU A 706 -14.48 -30.81 79.37
CA LEU A 706 -15.30 -31.43 78.34
C LEU A 706 -15.26 -30.57 77.07
N ALA A 707 -15.14 -31.23 75.92
CA ALA A 707 -15.22 -30.57 74.63
C ALA A 707 -16.60 -29.94 74.40
N LEU A 708 -16.67 -28.93 73.54
CA LEU A 708 -17.93 -28.31 73.09
C LEU A 708 -18.97 -29.34 72.60
N SER A 709 -18.52 -30.47 72.03
CA SER A 709 -19.39 -31.56 71.58
C SER A 709 -20.14 -32.29 72.71
N ALA A 710 -19.78 -32.04 73.98
CA ALA A 710 -20.55 -32.51 75.13
C ALA A 710 -21.93 -31.82 75.22
N GLY A 711 -22.11 -30.68 74.55
CA GLY A 711 -23.42 -30.07 74.33
C GLY A 711 -23.93 -29.16 75.45
N VAL A 712 -23.09 -28.82 76.43
CA VAL A 712 -23.45 -27.99 77.58
C VAL A 712 -23.84 -26.58 77.15
N GLN A 713 -24.88 -26.01 77.76
CA GLN A 713 -25.43 -24.69 77.43
C GLN A 713 -25.35 -23.75 78.62
N PHE A 714 -24.49 -22.74 78.55
CA PHE A 714 -24.31 -21.77 79.63
C PHE A 714 -23.96 -20.39 79.07
N ASP A 715 -24.29 -19.34 79.82
CA ASP A 715 -23.96 -17.96 79.47
C ASP A 715 -22.67 -17.53 80.19
N LEU A 716 -21.53 -18.06 79.76
CA LEU A 716 -20.22 -17.79 80.39
C LEU A 716 -19.82 -16.31 80.43
N LEU A 717 -20.48 -15.45 79.65
CA LEU A 717 -20.12 -14.05 79.49
C LEU A 717 -21.15 -13.09 80.11
N ALA A 718 -22.22 -13.62 80.72
CA ALA A 718 -23.33 -12.83 81.26
C ALA A 718 -23.93 -11.87 80.24
N THR A 719 -24.19 -12.38 79.04
CA THR A 719 -24.81 -11.66 77.92
C THR A 719 -26.33 -11.67 77.95
N GLY A 720 -26.93 -12.49 78.83
CA GLY A 720 -28.34 -12.81 78.89
C GLY A 720 -28.76 -13.94 77.93
N ASN A 721 -27.83 -14.55 77.18
CA ASN A 721 -28.10 -15.63 76.24
C ASN A 721 -27.21 -16.84 76.52
N LYS A 722 -27.82 -18.01 76.76
CA LYS A 722 -27.09 -19.27 76.84
C LYS A 722 -26.65 -19.71 75.45
N GLY A 723 -25.44 -20.22 75.32
CA GLY A 723 -25.01 -20.92 74.12
C GLY A 723 -24.10 -22.10 74.44
N GLY A 724 -23.80 -22.88 73.41
CA GLY A 724 -23.00 -24.08 73.55
C GLY A 724 -21.60 -23.72 74.03
N THR A 725 -21.12 -24.41 75.06
CA THR A 725 -19.77 -24.22 75.56
C THR A 725 -19.12 -25.55 75.93
N GLY A 726 -17.79 -25.62 75.85
CA GLY A 726 -17.01 -26.62 76.57
C GLY A 726 -17.20 -26.40 78.06
N TRP A 727 -16.87 -27.42 78.86
CA TRP A 727 -17.28 -27.41 80.25
C TRP A 727 -16.21 -27.99 81.17
N VAL A 728 -16.41 -27.83 82.47
CA VAL A 728 -15.57 -28.48 83.47
C VAL A 728 -15.77 -30.01 83.40
N GLY A 729 -14.69 -30.77 83.54
CA GLY A 729 -14.70 -32.24 83.54
C GLY A 729 -15.28 -32.81 84.84
N GLY A 730 -15.81 -34.03 84.77
CA GLY A 730 -16.32 -34.72 85.96
C GLY A 730 -15.20 -34.97 86.98
N GLY A 731 -15.31 -34.37 88.16
CA GLY A 731 -14.29 -34.43 89.21
C GLY A 731 -13.73 -33.08 89.61
N ASP A 732 -13.90 -32.06 88.76
CA ASP A 732 -13.47 -30.68 88.99
C ASP A 732 -14.68 -29.77 89.30
N GLY A 733 -14.43 -28.52 89.71
CA GLY A 733 -15.49 -27.57 90.02
C GLY A 733 -15.21 -26.15 89.59
N LEU A 734 -16.25 -25.40 89.23
CA LEU A 734 -16.19 -23.99 88.87
C LEU A 734 -16.26 -23.12 90.13
N LEU A 735 -15.31 -22.21 90.32
CA LEU A 735 -15.39 -21.23 91.40
C LEU A 735 -16.46 -20.19 91.09
N ALA A 736 -17.35 -19.98 92.04
CA ALA A 736 -18.53 -19.14 91.89
C ALA A 736 -18.82 -18.29 93.13
N LEU A 737 -19.50 -17.18 92.92
CA LEU A 737 -20.05 -16.32 93.95
C LEU A 737 -21.43 -15.90 93.46
N ASP A 738 -22.45 -16.28 94.23
CA ASP A 738 -23.82 -15.82 94.02
C ASP A 738 -23.89 -14.33 94.39
N ARG A 739 -23.72 -13.48 93.37
CA ARG A 739 -23.61 -12.03 93.52
C ARG A 739 -24.98 -11.35 93.60
N ASN A 740 -26.02 -12.00 93.06
CA ASN A 740 -27.38 -11.47 93.07
C ASN A 740 -28.22 -12.01 94.25
N HIS A 741 -27.68 -12.97 95.00
CA HIS A 741 -28.26 -13.64 96.16
C HIS A 741 -29.56 -14.41 95.85
N ASP A 742 -29.69 -15.00 94.65
CA ASP A 742 -30.84 -15.80 94.24
C ASP A 742 -30.69 -17.30 94.56
N GLY A 743 -29.51 -17.72 95.03
CA GLY A 743 -29.18 -19.09 95.43
C GLY A 743 -28.80 -20.02 94.27
N LEU A 744 -28.66 -19.49 93.05
CA LEU A 744 -28.25 -20.22 91.84
C LEU A 744 -27.00 -19.56 91.25
N ILE A 745 -26.28 -20.31 90.42
CA ILE A 745 -25.24 -19.79 89.55
C ILE A 745 -25.78 -19.88 88.13
N ASN A 746 -26.29 -18.78 87.61
CA ASN A 746 -27.13 -18.79 86.41
C ASN A 746 -26.43 -18.23 85.15
N ASP A 747 -25.37 -17.45 85.33
CA ASP A 747 -24.50 -16.95 84.26
C ASP A 747 -23.03 -16.76 84.73
N GLY A 748 -22.14 -16.43 83.80
CA GLY A 748 -20.71 -16.24 84.07
C GLY A 748 -20.37 -14.97 84.85
N GLY A 749 -21.35 -14.09 85.08
CA GLY A 749 -21.26 -12.96 85.99
C GLY A 749 -21.19 -13.39 87.45
N GLU A 750 -21.57 -14.63 87.74
CA GLU A 750 -21.49 -15.27 89.06
C GLU A 750 -20.33 -16.28 89.16
N LEU A 751 -19.72 -16.63 88.03
CA LEU A 751 -18.42 -17.31 88.02
C LEU A 751 -17.29 -16.29 88.21
N PHE A 752 -16.09 -16.77 88.56
CA PHE A 752 -14.87 -15.94 88.58
C PHE A 752 -14.18 -16.06 87.24
N GLY A 753 -14.18 -14.99 86.46
CA GLY A 753 -13.84 -15.12 85.06
C GLY A 753 -14.07 -13.85 84.24
N SER A 754 -13.93 -13.95 82.93
CA SER A 754 -14.20 -12.82 82.02
C SER A 754 -15.66 -12.35 82.03
N GLY A 755 -16.59 -13.21 82.48
CA GLY A 755 -17.99 -12.85 82.69
C GLY A 755 -18.22 -11.97 83.92
N THR A 756 -17.29 -11.94 84.88
CA THR A 756 -17.40 -11.15 86.11
C THR A 756 -17.34 -9.65 85.81
N THR A 757 -18.25 -8.88 86.38
CA THR A 757 -18.16 -7.42 86.42
C THR A 757 -17.41 -7.00 87.67
N LEU A 758 -16.27 -6.31 87.49
CA LEU A 758 -15.45 -5.73 88.55
C LEU A 758 -16.17 -4.55 89.22
N ALA A 759 -15.73 -4.14 90.41
CA ALA A 759 -16.25 -3.01 91.17
C ALA A 759 -16.20 -1.67 90.40
N ASN A 760 -15.28 -1.55 89.43
CA ASN A 760 -15.18 -0.39 88.54
C ASN A 760 -16.22 -0.39 87.39
N GLY A 761 -17.08 -1.39 87.31
CA GLY A 761 -18.11 -1.56 86.29
C GLY A 761 -17.61 -2.16 84.97
N GLN A 762 -16.32 -2.48 84.84
CA GLN A 762 -15.75 -3.17 83.68
C GLN A 762 -15.78 -4.68 83.89
N LYS A 763 -15.78 -5.45 82.80
CA LYS A 763 -15.57 -6.90 82.88
C LYS A 763 -14.14 -7.21 83.29
N ALA A 764 -13.95 -8.28 84.07
CA ALA A 764 -12.62 -8.75 84.42
C ALA A 764 -11.88 -9.24 83.17
N GLY A 765 -10.58 -8.99 83.11
CA GLY A 765 -9.72 -9.47 82.03
C GLY A 765 -9.36 -10.95 82.16
N ASN A 766 -9.47 -11.53 83.36
CA ASN A 766 -9.29 -12.96 83.62
C ASN A 766 -9.88 -13.30 85.02
N GLY A 767 -10.00 -14.59 85.31
CA GLY A 767 -10.57 -15.10 86.55
C GLY A 767 -9.77 -14.70 87.81
N TYR A 768 -8.44 -14.65 87.75
CA TYR A 768 -7.62 -14.24 88.89
C TYR A 768 -7.75 -12.74 89.18
N GLN A 769 -7.92 -11.90 88.16
CA GLN A 769 -8.26 -10.48 88.33
C GLN A 769 -9.63 -10.32 89.00
N ALA A 770 -10.60 -11.15 88.63
CA ALA A 770 -11.92 -11.16 89.27
C ALA A 770 -11.84 -11.59 90.74
N MET A 771 -10.97 -12.56 91.04
CA MET A 771 -10.73 -13.03 92.41
C MET A 771 -9.98 -11.99 93.26
N ALA A 772 -9.05 -11.23 92.67
CA ALA A 772 -8.26 -10.23 93.38
C ALA A 772 -9.08 -9.11 94.02
N GLU A 773 -10.32 -8.86 93.60
CA GLU A 773 -11.22 -7.91 94.27
C GLU A 773 -11.67 -8.39 95.66
N LEU A 774 -11.55 -9.69 95.93
CA LEU A 774 -11.94 -10.29 97.19
C LEU A 774 -10.79 -10.44 98.19
N ASP A 775 -9.55 -10.21 97.75
CA ASP A 775 -8.38 -10.14 98.63
C ASP A 775 -8.38 -8.78 99.33
N SER A 776 -8.97 -8.76 100.52
CA SER A 776 -9.20 -7.56 101.31
C SER A 776 -7.96 -7.11 102.09
N ASN A 777 -7.02 -8.02 102.33
CA ASN A 777 -5.82 -7.78 103.12
C ASN A 777 -4.55 -7.59 102.24
N GLY A 778 -4.65 -7.86 100.94
CA GLY A 778 -3.61 -7.70 99.93
C GLY A 778 -2.48 -8.72 100.04
N ASP A 779 -2.74 -9.91 100.61
CA ASP A 779 -1.72 -10.94 100.82
C ASP A 779 -1.48 -11.84 99.58
N GLY A 780 -2.25 -11.63 98.51
CA GLY A 780 -2.14 -12.39 97.27
C GLY A 780 -2.90 -13.71 97.29
N ALA A 781 -3.81 -13.91 98.25
CA ALA A 781 -4.69 -15.06 98.33
C ALA A 781 -6.08 -14.67 98.85
N ILE A 782 -7.09 -15.50 98.58
CA ILE A 782 -8.37 -15.42 99.28
C ILE A 782 -8.41 -16.51 100.34
N SER A 783 -8.57 -16.12 101.61
CA SER A 783 -8.60 -17.01 102.76
C SER A 783 -9.70 -16.62 103.75
N ALA A 784 -9.83 -17.33 104.87
CA ALA A 784 -10.76 -16.96 105.94
C ALA A 784 -10.49 -15.56 106.56
N ALA A 785 -9.36 -14.93 106.25
CA ALA A 785 -9.08 -13.54 106.60
C ALA A 785 -9.88 -12.53 105.75
N ASP A 786 -10.41 -12.97 104.62
CA ASP A 786 -11.16 -12.15 103.67
C ASP A 786 -12.66 -12.26 103.86
N GLY A 787 -13.33 -11.11 103.86
CA GLY A 787 -14.76 -11.02 104.17
C GLY A 787 -15.65 -11.87 103.25
N ALA A 788 -15.27 -12.03 101.99
CA ALA A 788 -16.04 -12.77 100.99
C ALA A 788 -15.77 -14.28 100.96
N PHE A 789 -14.77 -14.79 101.70
CA PHE A 789 -14.36 -16.21 101.60
C PHE A 789 -15.47 -17.19 102.01
N ALA A 790 -16.30 -16.83 102.99
CA ALA A 790 -17.43 -17.65 103.44
C ALA A 790 -18.57 -17.70 102.40
N ASP A 791 -18.64 -16.73 101.50
CA ASP A 791 -19.69 -16.59 100.50
C ASP A 791 -19.35 -17.31 99.19
N LEU A 792 -18.05 -17.58 98.96
CA LEU A 792 -17.58 -18.36 97.82
C LEU A 792 -18.20 -19.76 97.80
N ARG A 793 -18.49 -20.23 96.58
CA ARG A 793 -18.98 -21.57 96.28
C ARG A 793 -18.12 -22.20 95.21
N VAL A 794 -18.12 -23.52 95.18
CA VAL A 794 -17.60 -24.33 94.08
C VAL A 794 -18.77 -25.09 93.50
N TRP A 795 -19.06 -24.85 92.22
CA TRP A 795 -20.09 -25.54 91.48
C TRP A 795 -19.51 -26.80 90.85
N VAL A 796 -19.89 -27.96 91.37
CA VAL A 796 -19.49 -29.27 90.87
C VAL A 796 -20.64 -29.85 90.06
N ASP A 797 -20.68 -29.50 88.77
CA ASP A 797 -21.67 -29.98 87.81
C ASP A 797 -21.33 -31.40 87.37
N GLY A 798 -21.77 -32.39 88.15
CA GLY A 798 -21.44 -33.80 87.92
C GLY A 798 -22.16 -34.43 86.72
N ASN A 799 -23.25 -33.83 86.24
CA ASN A 799 -24.00 -34.31 85.08
C ASN A 799 -23.71 -33.52 83.80
N ALA A 800 -22.96 -32.41 83.92
CA ALA A 800 -22.57 -31.49 82.86
C ALA A 800 -23.77 -30.91 82.10
N ASP A 801 -24.88 -30.62 82.79
CA ASP A 801 -26.09 -30.05 82.17
C ASP A 801 -26.06 -28.51 82.11
N GLY A 802 -25.09 -27.86 82.78
CA GLY A 802 -24.93 -26.40 82.79
C GLY A 802 -26.03 -25.67 83.57
N VAL A 803 -26.76 -26.34 84.47
CA VAL A 803 -27.81 -25.74 85.30
C VAL A 803 -27.46 -25.92 86.77
N SER A 804 -27.01 -24.86 87.43
CA SER A 804 -26.66 -24.92 88.85
C SER A 804 -27.83 -25.37 89.73
N GLN A 805 -27.61 -26.40 90.55
CA GLN A 805 -28.58 -26.86 91.54
C GLN A 805 -27.98 -26.85 92.96
N ALA A 806 -28.82 -26.70 93.98
CA ALA A 806 -28.35 -26.59 95.37
C ALA A 806 -27.49 -27.77 95.86
N ALA A 807 -27.67 -28.97 95.29
CA ALA A 807 -26.85 -30.14 95.63
C ALA A 807 -25.43 -30.08 95.06
N GLU A 808 -25.24 -29.32 93.99
CA GLU A 808 -23.99 -29.18 93.23
C GLU A 808 -23.12 -28.03 93.73
N LEU A 809 -23.72 -27.04 94.39
CA LEU A 809 -23.02 -25.93 95.02
C LEU A 809 -22.45 -26.35 96.38
N LYS A 810 -21.12 -26.39 96.48
CA LYS A 810 -20.40 -26.66 97.72
C LYS A 810 -19.78 -25.37 98.26
N SER A 811 -19.82 -25.18 99.57
CA SER A 811 -18.98 -24.18 100.24
C SER A 811 -17.52 -24.63 100.24
N LEU A 812 -16.58 -23.68 100.28
CA LEU A 812 -15.14 -23.98 100.35
C LEU A 812 -14.81 -24.88 101.55
N ASN A 813 -15.44 -24.64 102.70
CA ASN A 813 -15.27 -25.45 103.91
C ASN A 813 -15.74 -26.91 103.72
N GLN A 814 -16.84 -27.15 102.99
CA GLN A 814 -17.29 -28.52 102.67
C GLN A 814 -16.30 -29.29 101.78
N LEU A 815 -15.55 -28.58 100.95
CA LEU A 815 -14.47 -29.13 100.13
C LEU A 815 -13.11 -29.08 100.85
N GLY A 816 -13.07 -28.59 102.09
CA GLY A 816 -11.85 -28.45 102.88
C GLY A 816 -10.88 -27.39 102.33
N ILE A 817 -11.30 -26.51 101.42
CA ILE A 817 -10.47 -25.44 100.85
C ILE A 817 -10.29 -24.35 101.90
N THR A 818 -9.04 -24.00 102.18
CA THR A 818 -8.65 -23.01 103.19
C THR A 818 -8.05 -21.74 102.60
N LYS A 819 -7.53 -21.82 101.37
CA LYS A 819 -6.86 -20.71 100.69
C LYS A 819 -6.90 -20.90 99.17
N LEU A 820 -7.18 -19.82 98.43
CA LEU A 820 -7.11 -19.75 96.98
C LEU A 820 -6.00 -18.77 96.60
N ASN A 821 -4.93 -19.21 95.93
CA ASN A 821 -3.81 -18.33 95.59
C ASN A 821 -4.11 -17.53 94.32
N LEU A 822 -3.76 -16.23 94.34
CA LEU A 822 -3.95 -15.31 93.20
C LEU A 822 -2.71 -15.20 92.30
N ASP A 823 -1.70 -16.04 92.51
CA ASP A 823 -0.44 -16.04 91.76
C ASP A 823 -0.55 -16.73 90.39
N GLY A 824 -1.62 -16.45 89.65
CA GLY A 824 -1.89 -17.00 88.33
C GLY A 824 -0.70 -16.81 87.39
N LYS A 825 -0.14 -17.92 86.91
CA LYS A 825 0.94 -17.96 85.93
C LYS A 825 0.34 -18.27 84.57
N GLN A 826 0.77 -17.55 83.54
CA GLN A 826 0.35 -17.80 82.16
C GLN A 826 1.12 -19.00 81.60
N ASP A 827 0.51 -20.17 81.61
CA ASP A 827 1.09 -21.44 81.17
C ASP A 827 0.11 -22.24 80.33
N ALA A 828 -0.35 -21.59 79.24
CA ALA A 828 -1.48 -22.08 78.49
C ALA A 828 -1.29 -23.49 77.90
N SER A 829 -2.28 -24.35 78.09
CA SER A 829 -2.34 -25.70 77.52
C SER A 829 -3.72 -26.03 76.96
N LEU A 830 -3.79 -26.95 76.00
CA LEU A 830 -5.04 -27.36 75.37
C LEU A 830 -5.56 -28.64 76.02
N ASN A 831 -6.80 -28.62 76.49
CA ASN A 831 -7.50 -29.78 77.04
C ASN A 831 -8.87 -29.88 76.37
N ASN A 832 -9.11 -30.97 75.63
CA ASN A 832 -10.38 -31.26 74.95
C ASN A 832 -10.98 -30.09 74.11
N GLY A 833 -10.13 -29.25 73.52
CA GLY A 833 -10.55 -28.10 72.70
C GLY A 833 -10.77 -26.80 73.49
N ASN A 834 -10.62 -26.84 74.82
CA ASN A 834 -10.61 -25.70 75.72
C ASN A 834 -9.16 -25.33 76.06
N ILE A 835 -8.92 -24.05 76.34
CA ILE A 835 -7.59 -23.55 76.70
C ILE A 835 -7.55 -23.39 78.22
N VAL A 836 -6.71 -24.17 78.89
CA VAL A 836 -6.33 -23.92 80.28
C VAL A 836 -5.33 -22.77 80.21
N GLY A 837 -5.74 -21.54 80.53
CA GLY A 837 -5.00 -20.31 80.17
C GLY A 837 -3.95 -19.90 81.19
N ALA A 838 -4.39 -19.63 82.42
CA ALA A 838 -3.50 -19.31 83.54
C ALA A 838 -3.72 -20.31 84.66
N THR A 839 -2.67 -20.92 85.20
CA THR A 839 -2.77 -21.81 86.36
C THR A 839 -2.27 -21.14 87.63
N SER A 840 -2.90 -21.49 88.74
CA SER A 840 -2.50 -21.17 90.10
C SER A 840 -2.76 -22.41 90.96
N THR A 841 -2.84 -22.22 92.26
CA THR A 841 -3.09 -23.30 93.21
C THR A 841 -4.09 -22.91 94.29
N PHE A 842 -4.68 -23.92 94.92
CA PHE A 842 -5.43 -23.76 96.16
C PHE A 842 -4.95 -24.75 97.23
N GLU A 843 -5.16 -24.43 98.49
CA GLU A 843 -4.73 -25.23 99.63
C GLU A 843 -5.93 -25.76 100.42
N THR A 844 -5.85 -27.03 100.79
CA THR A 844 -6.86 -27.73 101.60
C THR A 844 -6.41 -27.90 103.04
N SER A 845 -7.35 -28.15 103.95
CA SER A 845 -7.12 -28.30 105.40
C SER A 845 -6.21 -29.49 105.78
N ASP A 846 -5.95 -30.41 104.85
CA ASP A 846 -4.96 -31.49 105.00
C ASP A 846 -3.53 -31.07 104.61
N GLY A 847 -3.33 -29.80 104.25
CA GLY A 847 -2.04 -29.20 103.90
C GLY A 847 -1.58 -29.50 102.47
N LYS A 848 -2.44 -30.09 101.62
CA LYS A 848 -2.13 -30.31 100.21
C LYS A 848 -2.41 -29.09 99.36
N THR A 849 -1.70 -29.02 98.24
CA THR A 849 -1.85 -28.00 97.21
C THR A 849 -2.39 -28.65 95.94
N HIS A 850 -3.45 -28.07 95.39
CA HIS A 850 -4.17 -28.55 94.22
C HIS A 850 -4.15 -27.51 93.11
N ALA A 851 -4.34 -27.92 91.86
CA ALA A 851 -4.34 -27.01 90.72
C ALA A 851 -5.63 -26.17 90.69
N ALA A 852 -5.48 -24.89 90.39
CA ALA A 852 -6.57 -24.04 89.95
C ALA A 852 -6.19 -23.49 88.58
N ALA A 853 -7.15 -23.26 87.70
CA ALA A 853 -6.85 -22.60 86.44
C ALA A 853 -7.99 -21.74 85.95
N ASP A 854 -7.64 -20.64 85.31
CA ASP A 854 -8.54 -19.87 84.47
C ASP A 854 -8.69 -20.56 83.12
N VAL A 855 -9.82 -21.23 82.90
CA VAL A 855 -10.03 -22.08 81.72
C VAL A 855 -10.90 -21.33 80.72
N TRP A 856 -10.36 -21.04 79.56
CA TRP A 856 -11.13 -20.57 78.43
C TRP A 856 -11.83 -21.75 77.75
N PHE A 857 -13.14 -21.84 77.98
CA PHE A 857 -13.98 -22.82 77.31
C PHE A 857 -14.25 -22.45 75.86
N ALA A 858 -14.17 -23.45 74.99
CA ALA A 858 -14.65 -23.33 73.64
C ALA A 858 -16.13 -22.93 73.66
N MET A 859 -16.55 -22.04 72.77
CA MET A 859 -17.94 -21.63 72.64
C MET A 859 -18.40 -21.89 71.21
N ASP A 860 -19.68 -22.21 71.05
CA ASP A 860 -20.29 -22.28 69.72
C ASP A 860 -20.41 -20.88 69.09
N GLN A 861 -20.78 -20.84 67.81
CA GLN A 861 -20.85 -19.59 67.07
C GLN A 861 -22.00 -18.69 67.55
N ALA A 862 -23.04 -19.23 68.16
CA ALA A 862 -24.16 -18.44 68.67
C ALA A 862 -23.75 -17.69 69.96
N ALA A 863 -23.08 -18.38 70.89
CA ALA A 863 -22.48 -17.80 72.09
C ALA A 863 -21.46 -16.73 71.74
N LYS A 864 -20.56 -17.03 70.80
CA LYS A 864 -19.55 -16.07 70.30
C LYS A 864 -20.18 -14.85 69.63
N ALA A 865 -21.26 -15.02 68.89
CA ALA A 865 -21.97 -13.91 68.23
C ALA A 865 -22.71 -13.02 69.24
N ALA A 866 -23.26 -13.58 70.32
CA ALA A 866 -23.89 -12.82 71.40
C ALA A 866 -22.88 -11.99 72.21
N ALA A 867 -21.64 -12.44 72.28
CA ALA A 867 -20.53 -11.80 72.99
C ALA A 867 -19.83 -10.68 72.20
N ALA A 868 -19.86 -10.76 70.86
CA ALA A 868 -19.22 -9.77 70.02
C ALA A 868 -19.98 -8.43 70.13
N PRO A 869 -19.28 -7.28 70.30
CA PRO A 869 -19.88 -5.98 70.07
C PRO A 869 -20.56 -5.98 68.70
N SER A 870 -21.71 -5.29 68.57
CA SER A 870 -22.40 -5.18 67.29
C SER A 870 -21.46 -4.56 66.24
N ASP A 871 -20.81 -5.41 65.45
CA ASP A 871 -19.97 -4.97 64.34
C ASP A 871 -20.88 -4.37 63.28
N LEU A 872 -21.14 -3.08 63.42
CA LEU A 872 -21.98 -2.30 62.52
C LEU A 872 -21.48 -2.46 61.07
N ARG A 873 -20.18 -2.71 60.85
CA ARG A 873 -19.61 -2.95 59.51
C ARG A 873 -20.10 -4.26 58.92
N GLY A 874 -20.11 -5.34 59.70
CA GLY A 874 -20.64 -6.64 59.30
C GLY A 874 -22.14 -6.59 58.99
N SER A 875 -22.91 -5.92 59.85
CA SER A 875 -24.36 -5.77 59.69
C SER A 875 -24.74 -4.85 58.52
N VAL A 876 -24.04 -3.73 58.32
CA VAL A 876 -24.28 -2.80 57.19
C VAL A 876 -23.82 -3.42 55.87
N THR A 877 -22.72 -4.17 55.84
CA THR A 877 -22.27 -4.85 54.61
C THR A 877 -23.19 -6.03 54.26
N GLY A 878 -23.64 -6.80 55.26
CA GLY A 878 -24.66 -7.84 55.06
C GLY A 878 -25.97 -7.27 54.51
N LEU A 879 -26.36 -6.07 54.96
CA LEU A 879 -27.50 -5.33 54.42
C LEU A 879 -27.24 -4.84 52.98
N VAL A 880 -26.04 -4.32 52.67
CA VAL A 880 -25.64 -3.91 51.32
C VAL A 880 -25.52 -5.10 50.35
N GLN A 881 -25.06 -6.26 50.81
CA GLN A 881 -25.03 -7.50 50.03
C GLN A 881 -26.43 -8.10 49.84
N ALA A 882 -27.29 -8.06 50.86
CA ALA A 882 -28.70 -8.42 50.71
C ALA A 882 -29.43 -7.47 49.74
N MET A 883 -29.20 -6.16 49.81
CA MET A 883 -29.80 -5.17 48.92
C MET A 883 -29.23 -5.21 47.49
N SER A 884 -27.94 -5.47 47.31
CA SER A 884 -27.34 -5.65 45.97
C SER A 884 -27.72 -6.99 45.34
N SER A 885 -27.91 -8.04 46.15
CA SER A 885 -28.47 -9.32 45.69
C SER A 885 -29.95 -9.22 45.29
N PHE A 886 -30.69 -8.26 45.84
CA PHE A 886 -32.07 -7.95 45.40
C PHE A 886 -32.13 -7.37 43.97
N GLY A 887 -31.01 -6.80 43.47
CA GLY A 887 -30.88 -6.41 42.06
C GLY A 887 -30.40 -7.54 41.13
N GLY A 888 -29.87 -8.64 41.68
CA GLY A 888 -29.26 -9.75 40.93
C GLY A 888 -30.15 -10.98 40.73
N ALA A 889 -31.24 -11.12 41.49
CA ALA A 889 -32.16 -12.24 41.36
C ALA A 889 -33.18 -12.00 40.22
N GLY A 890 -32.75 -12.18 38.97
CA GLY A 890 -33.66 -12.30 37.83
C GLY A 890 -33.12 -11.76 36.50
N ALA A 891 -32.13 -12.42 35.92
CA ALA A 891 -31.80 -12.25 34.51
C ALA A 891 -31.20 -13.54 33.92
N THR A 892 -32.05 -14.55 33.70
CA THR A 892 -31.84 -15.50 32.61
C THR A 892 -32.44 -14.92 31.34
N GLU A 893 -31.64 -14.95 30.27
CA GLU A 893 -31.84 -14.34 28.96
C GLU A 893 -33.23 -14.57 28.32
N VAL A 894 -33.87 -13.50 27.83
CA VAL A 894 -34.65 -13.46 26.56
C VAL A 894 -34.59 -12.05 25.95
N ALA A 895 -34.41 -11.97 24.63
CA ALA A 895 -34.32 -10.78 23.77
C ALA A 895 -35.63 -9.93 23.68
N PRO A 896 -35.61 -8.70 23.11
CA PRO A 896 -36.34 -7.55 23.66
C PRO A 896 -37.76 -7.39 23.12
N SER A 897 -38.69 -7.01 24.00
CA SER A 897 -39.82 -6.16 23.60
C SER A 897 -40.19 -5.19 24.71
N THR A 898 -40.63 -4.02 24.26
CA THR A 898 -40.85 -2.77 24.97
C THR A 898 -42.00 -2.84 25.97
N SER A 899 -41.72 -2.50 27.23
CA SER A 899 -42.50 -1.62 28.12
C SER A 899 -42.16 -1.95 29.58
N LYS A 900 -41.40 -1.08 30.26
CA LYS A 900 -41.29 -1.13 31.72
C LYS A 900 -41.57 0.23 32.32
N LEU A 901 -42.45 0.19 33.31
CA LEU A 901 -42.85 1.23 34.22
C LEU A 901 -41.61 1.84 34.89
N ASP A 902 -41.39 3.14 34.67
CA ASP A 902 -40.30 3.92 35.23
C ASP A 902 -40.56 4.21 36.71
N VAL A 903 -39.76 3.60 37.59
CA VAL A 903 -39.61 4.04 38.98
C VAL A 903 -38.11 4.26 39.20
N GLN A 904 -37.75 5.51 39.51
CA GLN A 904 -36.40 6.02 39.67
C GLN A 904 -35.58 5.28 40.76
N GLY A 905 -34.95 4.15 40.39
CA GLY A 905 -33.99 3.43 41.24
C GLY A 905 -32.63 4.13 41.40
N SER A 906 -32.32 5.09 40.52
CA SER A 906 -30.99 5.71 40.46
C SER A 906 -30.68 6.68 41.61
N LYS A 907 -31.68 7.19 42.34
CA LYS A 907 -31.46 8.11 43.48
C LYS A 907 -31.17 7.40 44.80
N VAL A 908 -31.62 6.15 44.97
CA VAL A 908 -31.35 5.37 46.18
C VAL A 908 -29.93 4.79 46.14
N GLY A 909 -29.49 4.27 44.99
CA GLY A 909 -28.12 3.73 44.84
C GLY A 909 -27.02 4.76 45.04
N THR A 910 -27.22 6.00 44.57
CA THR A 910 -26.25 7.11 44.77
C THR A 910 -26.22 7.60 46.21
N SER A 911 -27.38 7.73 46.86
CA SER A 911 -27.47 8.12 48.28
C SER A 911 -26.88 7.05 49.22
N VAL A 912 -27.01 5.77 48.86
CA VAL A 912 -26.44 4.63 49.60
C VAL A 912 -24.92 4.52 49.39
N ALA A 913 -24.41 4.78 48.19
CA ALA A 913 -22.98 4.82 47.93
C ALA A 913 -22.30 5.98 48.67
N GLN A 914 -22.94 7.15 48.73
CA GLN A 914 -22.46 8.30 49.49
C GLN A 914 -22.47 8.02 51.01
N LEU A 915 -23.50 7.35 51.53
CA LEU A 915 -23.55 6.95 52.93
C LEU A 915 -22.48 5.90 53.27
N ALA A 916 -22.21 4.95 52.35
CA ALA A 916 -21.16 3.94 52.52
C ALA A 916 -19.75 4.56 52.49
N ASP A 917 -19.50 5.57 51.65
CA ASP A 917 -18.21 6.27 51.61
C ASP A 917 -17.98 7.16 52.83
N VAL A 918 -19.04 7.72 53.44
CA VAL A 918 -18.95 8.42 54.72
C VAL A 918 -18.65 7.44 55.86
N LEU A 919 -19.29 6.27 55.89
CA LEU A 919 -19.08 5.27 56.93
C LEU A 919 -17.70 4.60 56.90
N LYS A 920 -17.06 4.50 55.72
CA LYS A 920 -15.68 4.00 55.58
C LYS A 920 -14.62 4.93 56.19
N GLN A 921 -14.96 6.18 56.49
CA GLN A 921 -14.03 7.13 57.09
C GLN A 921 -13.90 6.96 58.61
N PHE A 922 -14.64 6.02 59.21
CA PHE A 922 -14.66 5.79 60.66
C PHE A 922 -14.11 4.40 61.03
N ASP A 923 -13.40 4.33 62.16
CA ASP A 923 -12.91 3.10 62.77
C ASP A 923 -14.04 2.30 63.45
N ALA A 924 -13.69 1.15 64.02
CA ALA A 924 -14.64 0.27 64.72
C ALA A 924 -15.33 0.90 65.94
N ASN A 925 -14.85 2.07 66.40
CA ASN A 925 -15.37 2.81 67.54
C ASN A 925 -16.05 4.14 67.13
N GLY A 926 -16.20 4.41 65.83
CA GLY A 926 -16.82 5.64 65.33
C GLY A 926 -15.90 6.87 65.32
N LYS A 927 -14.57 6.70 65.39
CA LYS A 927 -13.59 7.79 65.21
C LYS A 927 -13.12 7.86 63.76
N ALA A 928 -12.85 9.06 63.25
CA ALA A 928 -12.29 9.22 61.91
C ALA A 928 -10.92 8.53 61.78
N LEU A 929 -10.71 7.77 60.70
CA LEU A 929 -9.43 7.15 60.37
C LEU A 929 -8.44 8.23 59.88
N GLY A 930 -7.41 8.53 60.69
CA GLY A 930 -6.39 9.55 60.44
C GLY A 930 -6.49 10.73 61.43
N GLY A 931 -5.57 10.81 62.38
CA GLY A 931 -5.61 11.81 63.46
C GLY A 931 -5.30 13.24 63.01
N GLY A 932 -6.03 14.22 63.58
CA GLY A 932 -5.63 15.62 63.71
C GLY A 932 -5.93 16.58 62.54
N GLU A 933 -6.97 17.41 62.72
CA GLU A 933 -7.20 18.75 62.13
C GLU A 933 -7.00 18.96 60.61
N GLN A 934 -8.08 18.82 59.82
CA GLN A 934 -8.65 19.82 58.89
C GLN A 934 -9.54 19.12 57.84
N LEU A 935 -10.82 18.91 58.17
CA LEU A 935 -11.88 18.72 57.17
C LEU A 935 -12.53 20.08 56.88
N SER A 936 -11.81 20.93 56.13
CA SER A 936 -12.39 22.09 55.47
C SER A 936 -12.47 21.81 53.97
N SER A 937 -13.56 21.18 53.52
CA SER A 937 -14.00 21.37 52.14
C SER A 937 -14.89 22.61 52.12
N SER A 938 -14.37 23.72 51.61
CA SER A 938 -15.12 24.97 51.42
C SER A 938 -16.39 24.74 50.59
N ASP A 939 -17.51 25.31 51.05
CA ASP A 939 -18.85 25.28 50.46
C ASP A 939 -18.93 25.63 48.95
N ASP A 940 -17.90 26.26 48.39
CA ASP A 940 -17.86 26.68 46.98
C ASP A 940 -17.80 25.52 45.97
N THR A 941 -17.21 24.38 46.33
CA THR A 941 -17.03 23.23 45.42
C THR A 941 -18.33 22.45 45.19
N LEU A 942 -19.24 22.47 46.17
CA LEU A 942 -20.56 21.85 46.07
C LEU A 942 -21.55 22.74 45.31
N ARG A 943 -21.44 24.07 45.44
CA ARG A 943 -22.24 25.02 44.66
C ARG A 943 -21.91 24.98 43.17
N LEU A 944 -20.65 24.81 42.79
CA LEU A 944 -20.24 24.82 41.38
C LEU A 944 -20.69 23.56 40.60
N LYS A 945 -20.74 22.39 41.26
CA LYS A 945 -21.24 21.15 40.65
C LYS A 945 -22.76 21.12 40.47
N ALA A 946 -23.51 21.87 41.28
CA ALA A 946 -24.96 22.02 41.13
C ALA A 946 -25.35 22.98 39.97
N LEU A 947 -24.44 23.85 39.54
CA LEU A 947 -24.67 24.84 38.48
C LEU A 947 -24.36 24.34 37.05
N GLN A 948 -23.71 23.17 36.90
CA GLN A 948 -23.21 22.68 35.61
C GLN A 948 -23.95 21.46 35.04
N SER A 949 -24.98 20.93 35.70
CA SER A 949 -25.79 19.85 35.10
C SER A 949 -26.85 20.41 34.14
N ASN A 950 -26.51 20.39 32.86
CA ASN A 950 -27.39 20.64 31.73
C ASN A 950 -28.60 19.67 31.73
N GLY A 951 -29.83 20.20 31.70
CA GLY A 951 -31.05 19.39 31.54
C GLY A 951 -32.32 20.10 32.00
N GLY A 952 -32.91 20.88 31.10
CA GLY A 952 -33.94 21.89 31.35
C GLY A 952 -35.15 21.51 32.21
N HIS A 953 -35.46 22.39 33.16
CA HIS A 953 -36.82 22.88 33.42
C HIS A 953 -36.68 24.32 33.95
N GLY A 954 -37.25 25.28 33.22
CA GLY A 954 -37.23 26.68 33.62
C GLY A 954 -38.19 26.96 34.77
N PHE A 955 -37.84 27.92 35.62
CA PHE A 955 -38.85 28.71 36.35
C PHE A 955 -38.40 30.16 36.55
N LEU A 956 -39.37 31.01 36.23
CA LEU A 956 -39.53 32.47 36.26
C LEU A 956 -38.66 33.30 37.23
N ALA A 957 -38.14 34.39 36.66
CA ALA A 957 -37.50 35.53 37.34
C ALA A 957 -38.51 36.49 38.00
N ALA A 958 -38.04 37.26 38.99
CA ALA A 958 -38.50 38.63 39.31
C ALA A 958 -37.48 39.37 40.23
N PRO A 959 -37.41 40.72 40.24
CA PRO A 959 -36.14 41.44 40.12
C PRO A 959 -35.73 42.32 41.33
N LYS A 960 -34.42 42.49 41.53
CA LYS A 960 -33.70 43.77 41.38
C LYS A 960 -32.20 43.55 41.49
#